data_AF-A0A2E8B1I9-F1
#
_entry.id   AF-A0A2E8B1I9-F1
#
_cell.length_a   1.000
_cell.length_b   1.000
_cell.length_c   1.000
_cell.angle_alpha   90.00
_cell.angle_beta   90.00
_cell.angle_gamma   90.00
#
_symmetry.space_group_name_H-M   'P 1'
#
loop_
_entity.id
_entity.type
_entity.pdbx_description
1 polymer ?
#
loop_
_entity_poly.entity_id
_entity_poly.type
_entity_poly.pdbx_seq_one_letter_code
_entity_poly.pdbx_strand_id
1 'polypeptide(L)'
;MPDSRAGDNLRVGEDEEKNFFFSSRHVISDGLDRQVVMGTRADSEAALEVGNQAVWSNRVGGSWIEELNWLDSQTPGAGDDVVIEAERGLTPEATSVTVDGPNSPVQIQSLRLGSEQADSANLVLNPSGDLFISQTLTIHPASKVAGAHQRFNARDFSGVSSVLPPFTDDFLATDFNTTQSGDDVDMVMGGWMRLEGTVWSQYLMGFGAFNLDHASYALVAQNNGEPYFSFIVTPDGIHSSFIDLSFQPDFFTWYFVLAYHDAANDEIGIRINNCPQLTASLSYTEGLFHGETGGSGFVLGASARTASGVPQPVEGLDGQLARAFTAKPTVPVSEVVGAIEDALWNDGNGATWEEITNEIEPAELSEWGFSAGRGTYYDLTESSGPALDSVSGIDLDEYGSVPVVQSIPGLVYLEAAGGITNQGVIALGDQELSLLGGDLTNAGRLQGSGSIGNLLLNLPVGEVHVTAGEQMHFTATGAQSNAGHIVALGNATQSADIEFQGEVTNVASTGYLSARHATLRFHGGLRNGSSLTVSTGTVSGDVENQVGAMIDVVDNGDAKFEGDLHNEGSVLVASNSTATYFGKVSGSGSFPGGGTNVFAGEVASGSSPGQINFGGDVVFGDQATLEAELKSTTPGSGHDQVTVAGSATLDGTLALKPFPEYTDPTTQGVSDGFVVLTAGTHNGTFSSVQYAGAVLAASFGPDGNGSFRSHQGGGLFRNITYTSTEVEFQNLLALRGDADGDQDVDLLDYQFLSDHFDPTGVDGPHSWLHGDFDGDQDVDLVDYNAFADNFSPAGYGVASTVPEPSGVSLAVLGLCGVLGIVRRCPAL
;
A
#
# COMPACT_ATOMS: atom_id res chain seq x y z
N MET A 1 -31.22 89.81 34.67
CA MET A 1 -29.71 89.96 34.71
C MET A 1 -29.19 89.69 36.12
N PRO A 2 -28.33 88.56 36.24
CA PRO A 2 -27.89 87.24 35.73
C PRO A 2 -27.64 86.25 36.88
N ASP A 3 -27.80 84.83 36.43
CA ASP A 3 -27.00 83.71 35.89
C ASP A 3 -26.07 83.15 36.97
N SER A 4 -26.09 81.67 37.22
CA SER A 4 -25.34 80.54 36.63
C SER A 4 -24.87 79.59 37.74
N ARG A 5 -25.38 78.23 37.66
CA ARG A 5 -25.15 76.90 37.09
C ARG A 5 -24.04 76.17 37.87
N ALA A 6 -24.41 75.00 38.56
CA ALA A 6 -24.76 73.56 38.51
C ALA A 6 -23.56 72.72 38.08
N GLY A 7 -23.29 71.71 38.99
CA GLY A 7 -23.87 70.34 38.98
C GLY A 7 -22.85 69.32 39.51
N ASP A 8 -23.24 68.70 40.70
CA ASP A 8 -24.12 67.53 40.96
C ASP A 8 -23.41 66.56 41.90
N ASN A 9 -23.82 66.56 43.23
CA ASN A 9 -24.40 65.98 44.45
C ASN A 9 -24.79 64.51 44.27
N LEU A 10 -24.25 63.59 45.14
CA LEU A 10 -24.63 63.02 46.45
C LEU A 10 -25.40 61.71 46.25
N ARG A 11 -24.82 60.62 46.81
CA ARG A 11 -24.85 59.60 47.88
C ARG A 11 -26.29 59.19 48.23
N VAL A 12 -26.49 57.78 48.37
CA VAL A 12 -26.67 56.77 49.42
C VAL A 12 -28.05 56.12 49.23
N GLY A 13 -28.10 54.70 49.24
CA GLY A 13 -28.58 53.51 49.97
C GLY A 13 -30.11 53.51 50.12
N GLU A 14 -30.72 52.31 49.80
CA GLU A 14 -31.55 51.21 50.34
C GLU A 14 -33.01 51.41 49.91
N ASP A 15 -33.68 50.32 49.31
CA ASP A 15 -34.82 49.41 49.51
C ASP A 15 -36.08 50.01 48.89
N GLU A 16 -36.80 49.22 48.01
CA GLU A 16 -38.19 48.74 48.01
C GLU A 16 -38.73 48.71 46.59
N GLU A 17 -39.07 47.44 46.07
CA GLU A 17 -40.31 46.72 45.73
C GLU A 17 -41.11 47.46 44.66
N LYS A 18 -41.31 46.76 43.42
CA LYS A 18 -42.66 46.69 42.81
C LYS A 18 -42.67 45.61 41.72
N ASN A 19 -43.44 44.43 41.92
CA ASN A 19 -44.76 43.81 41.69
C ASN A 19 -44.93 43.40 40.23
N PHE A 20 -45.24 42.05 39.93
CA PHE A 20 -46.56 41.69 39.35
C PHE A 20 -46.69 40.16 39.32
N PHE A 21 -47.68 39.55 40.14
CA PHE A 21 -48.59 38.40 40.28
C PHE A 21 -49.40 38.19 38.99
N PHE A 22 -49.47 36.89 38.37
CA PHE A 22 -50.63 36.04 38.06
C PHE A 22 -50.29 34.58 38.35
N SER A 23 -51.07 33.85 39.25
CA SER A 23 -51.92 32.70 39.59
C SER A 23 -52.15 31.80 38.37
N SER A 24 -51.84 30.45 38.45
CA SER A 24 -52.78 29.31 38.26
C SER A 24 -51.99 28.00 38.39
N ARG A 25 -52.30 27.21 39.44
CA ARG A 25 -52.93 25.90 39.69
C ARG A 25 -53.01 25.07 38.41
N HIS A 26 -51.97 24.02 38.24
CA HIS A 26 -52.41 22.72 37.68
C HIS A 26 -51.53 21.60 38.27
N VAL A 27 -52.03 20.88 39.35
CA VAL A 27 -52.12 19.46 39.76
C VAL A 27 -52.31 18.55 38.53
N ILE A 28 -51.30 17.64 38.23
CA ILE A 28 -51.28 16.16 38.25
C ILE A 28 -50.40 15.68 37.09
N SER A 29 -49.25 14.91 37.43
CA SER A 29 -49.22 13.43 37.58
C SER A 29 -48.30 12.82 36.54
N ASP A 30 -47.02 12.47 36.96
CA ASP A 30 -46.41 11.12 37.04
C ASP A 30 -45.58 10.84 35.77
N GLY A 31 -44.15 10.94 35.91
CA GLY A 31 -43.31 9.72 35.96
C GLY A 31 -42.15 9.82 34.97
N LEU A 32 -41.00 10.42 35.50
CA LEU A 32 -39.60 10.00 35.77
C LEU A 32 -38.66 10.70 34.79
N ASP A 33 -38.31 11.99 35.07
CA ASP A 33 -37.07 12.67 34.63
C ASP A 33 -36.38 13.32 35.84
N ARG A 34 -35.36 12.54 36.32
CA ARG A 34 -33.96 12.97 36.60
C ARG A 34 -33.94 14.26 37.41
N GLN A 35 -34.20 14.15 38.69
CA GLN A 35 -33.78 15.16 39.70
C GLN A 35 -32.26 15.13 39.90
N VAL A 36 -31.50 15.97 39.13
CA VAL A 36 -30.44 16.97 39.46
C VAL A 36 -30.57 17.38 40.94
N VAL A 37 -29.80 16.65 41.79
CA VAL A 37 -29.41 17.27 43.07
C VAL A 37 -27.99 17.84 42.94
N MET A 38 -27.79 19.16 42.52
CA MET A 38 -26.68 20.07 42.83
C MET A 38 -26.52 20.26 44.34
N GLY A 39 -25.46 19.50 44.91
CA GLY A 39 -24.88 20.03 46.18
C GLY A 39 -23.42 20.45 45.97
N THR A 40 -23.14 21.77 45.96
CA THR A 40 -21.97 22.59 46.38
C THR A 40 -21.51 22.19 47.79
N ARG A 41 -20.21 21.52 47.85
CA ARG A 41 -19.17 21.94 48.81
C ARG A 41 -17.96 21.00 48.68
N ALA A 42 -16.69 21.63 48.39
CA ALA A 42 -15.33 21.87 48.95
C ALA A 42 -14.96 20.78 49.96
N ASP A 43 -14.38 19.67 49.48
CA ASP A 43 -13.25 18.93 50.07
C ASP A 43 -13.73 17.55 50.55
N SER A 44 -13.62 16.53 49.70
CA SER A 44 -13.10 15.17 50.01
C SER A 44 -14.25 14.15 50.00
N GLU A 45 -14.35 13.39 48.86
CA GLU A 45 -14.49 11.95 48.61
C GLU A 45 -15.97 11.55 48.61
N ALA A 46 -16.55 11.72 47.39
CA ALA A 46 -17.58 10.71 47.03
C ALA A 46 -17.28 10.14 45.63
N ALA A 47 -16.10 9.37 45.52
CA ALA A 47 -15.89 8.39 44.42
C ALA A 47 -17.13 7.50 44.22
N LEU A 48 -18.14 8.01 43.62
CA LEU A 48 -18.96 7.10 42.77
C LEU A 48 -18.15 6.65 41.56
N GLU A 49 -17.07 5.76 41.83
CA GLU A 49 -16.41 4.84 40.87
C GLU A 49 -17.39 4.31 39.82
N VAL A 50 -17.72 5.21 38.95
CA VAL A 50 -18.38 4.73 37.72
C VAL A 50 -17.32 4.60 36.62
N GLY A 51 -16.39 3.52 36.62
CA GLY A 51 -16.12 2.52 35.55
C GLY A 51 -14.80 2.84 34.84
N ASN A 52 -13.70 2.07 35.11
CA ASN A 52 -12.46 1.76 34.34
C ASN A 52 -12.44 2.49 32.99
N GLN A 53 -13.26 3.73 32.84
CA GLN A 53 -13.31 4.40 31.53
C GLN A 53 -12.52 5.71 31.60
N ALA A 54 -11.35 5.84 30.82
CA ALA A 54 -10.57 7.08 30.63
C ALA A 54 -11.02 7.82 29.37
N VAL A 55 -11.50 9.14 29.59
CA VAL A 55 -12.08 9.91 28.47
C VAL A 55 -11.19 11.13 28.20
N TRP A 56 -10.87 11.28 26.93
CA TRP A 56 -10.03 12.43 26.54
C TRP A 56 -10.83 13.73 26.74
N SER A 57 -10.24 14.67 27.50
CA SER A 57 -11.03 15.86 27.87
C SER A 57 -10.52 17.08 27.11
N ASN A 58 -9.24 16.97 26.42
CA ASN A 58 -8.71 18.14 25.71
C ASN A 58 -9.38 18.30 24.34
N ARG A 59 -9.87 19.50 24.10
CA ARG A 59 -10.76 19.72 22.94
C ARG A 59 -9.94 20.14 21.72
N VAL A 60 -8.74 20.52 21.88
CA VAL A 60 -7.94 21.03 20.75
C VAL A 60 -6.90 19.98 20.35
N GLY A 61 -6.98 18.77 20.99
CA GLY A 61 -5.90 17.79 20.69
C GLY A 61 -4.74 17.92 21.68
N GLY A 62 -3.87 16.97 21.69
CA GLY A 62 -2.78 17.06 22.69
C GLY A 62 -2.10 15.70 22.89
N SER A 63 -1.14 15.73 23.70
CA SER A 63 -0.27 14.54 23.89
C SER A 63 -0.90 13.55 24.88
N TRP A 64 -0.85 12.21 24.47
CA TRP A 64 -1.39 11.08 25.29
C TRP A 64 -0.82 11.15 26.71
N ILE A 65 0.40 11.69 26.91
CA ILE A 65 1.09 11.53 28.23
C ILE A 65 0.76 12.73 29.12
N GLU A 66 0.07 13.73 28.51
CA GLU A 66 -0.32 14.88 29.37
C GLU A 66 -1.60 14.57 30.14
N GLU A 67 -1.42 14.42 31.56
CA GLU A 67 -2.52 13.97 32.44
C GLU A 67 -3.72 14.93 32.36
N LEU A 68 -3.36 16.19 31.94
CA LEU A 68 -4.45 17.20 31.97
C LEU A 68 -5.35 17.04 30.74
N ASN A 69 -4.88 16.24 29.88
CA ASN A 69 -5.73 16.02 28.69
C ASN A 69 -6.80 14.95 28.94
N TRP A 70 -6.83 14.34 30.21
CA TRP A 70 -7.80 13.26 30.53
C TRP A 70 -8.73 13.74 31.64
N LEU A 71 -10.12 13.54 31.59
CA LEU A 71 -11.22 13.97 32.48
C LEU A 71 -10.92 13.66 33.94
N ASP A 72 -9.94 12.86 34.39
CA ASP A 72 -9.64 12.61 35.81
C ASP A 72 -8.14 12.83 36.08
N SER A 73 -7.54 13.58 35.13
CA SER A 73 -6.12 13.99 35.24
C SER A 73 -5.20 12.79 35.53
N GLN A 74 -5.65 11.61 34.99
CA GLN A 74 -4.73 10.45 35.05
C GLN A 74 -4.58 9.84 33.64
N THR A 75 -3.30 9.50 33.31
CA THR A 75 -3.04 8.81 32.02
C THR A 75 -3.61 7.39 32.08
N PRO A 76 -4.28 6.95 31.03
CA PRO A 76 -4.91 5.62 31.01
C PRO A 76 -3.89 4.50 31.30
N GLY A 77 -4.28 3.52 32.15
CA GLY A 77 -3.44 2.36 32.54
C GLY A 77 -4.10 1.04 32.12
N ALA A 78 -3.44 -0.18 32.59
CA ALA A 78 -3.62 -1.59 32.16
C ALA A 78 -4.98 -2.13 32.62
N GLY A 79 -6.15 -1.33 32.56
CA GLY A 79 -7.52 -1.75 32.92
C GLY A 79 -8.55 -0.73 32.44
N ASP A 80 -7.96 0.25 31.75
CA ASP A 80 -8.89 1.35 31.43
C ASP A 80 -9.49 1.12 30.03
N ASP A 81 -10.87 1.47 29.94
CA ASP A 81 -11.50 1.67 28.63
C ASP A 81 -11.31 3.14 28.19
N VAL A 82 -10.58 3.26 27.12
CA VAL A 82 -10.21 4.63 26.74
C VAL A 82 -11.12 5.09 25.59
N VAL A 83 -11.63 6.33 25.79
CA VAL A 83 -12.52 6.89 24.76
C VAL A 83 -11.97 8.26 24.36
N ILE A 84 -11.71 8.43 23.02
CA ILE A 84 -11.33 9.75 22.47
C ILE A 84 -12.44 10.23 21.54
N GLU A 85 -13.12 11.28 22.05
CA GLU A 85 -14.23 11.81 21.22
C GLU A 85 -14.17 13.33 21.19
N ALA A 86 -14.64 13.96 20.15
CA ALA A 86 -14.75 15.44 20.10
C ALA A 86 -16.03 15.90 20.81
N GLU A 87 -16.07 16.48 22.13
CA GLU A 87 -17.26 16.88 22.92
C GLU A 87 -18.16 17.81 22.12
N ARG A 88 -19.66 17.64 22.13
CA ARG A 88 -20.81 18.53 21.82
C ARG A 88 -21.03 19.55 22.94
N GLY A 89 -20.77 20.88 22.66
CA GLY A 89 -21.57 21.93 23.34
C GLY A 89 -20.65 22.93 24.05
N LEU A 90 -20.16 24.08 23.18
CA LEU A 90 -20.33 25.53 23.46
C LEU A 90 -19.36 26.35 22.61
N THR A 91 -18.76 25.61 21.45
CA THR A 91 -18.39 26.60 20.40
C THR A 91 -18.45 25.92 19.03
N PRO A 92 -19.23 26.34 18.02
CA PRO A 92 -19.39 25.89 16.63
C PRO A 92 -18.03 25.63 15.96
N GLU A 93 -16.81 25.37 16.74
CA GLU A 93 -15.59 25.36 15.91
C GLU A 93 -14.77 24.10 16.21
N ALA A 94 -15.19 23.03 17.12
CA ALA A 94 -14.15 21.96 17.11
C ALA A 94 -14.77 20.65 16.60
N THR A 95 -14.73 20.39 15.27
CA THR A 95 -15.30 19.25 14.51
C THR A 95 -14.30 18.10 14.47
N SER A 96 -12.98 18.24 15.26
CA SER A 96 -12.02 17.13 15.23
C SER A 96 -11.01 17.29 16.36
N VAL A 97 -10.52 16.09 16.99
CA VAL A 97 -9.46 16.10 18.02
C VAL A 97 -8.36 15.13 17.57
N THR A 98 -7.10 15.65 17.52
CA THR A 98 -5.94 14.79 17.19
C THR A 98 -5.09 14.54 18.44
N VAL A 99 -4.83 13.23 18.64
CA VAL A 99 -4.07 12.84 19.85
C VAL A 99 -2.74 12.22 19.38
N ASP A 100 -1.65 12.81 19.91
CA ASP A 100 -0.33 12.17 19.70
C ASP A 100 -0.12 10.99 20.65
N GLY A 101 -0.02 9.85 20.02
CA GLY A 101 0.06 8.57 20.74
C GLY A 101 1.20 8.57 21.77
N PRO A 102 1.25 7.61 22.71
CA PRO A 102 2.27 7.53 23.77
C PRO A 102 3.69 7.43 23.20
N ASN A 103 4.60 8.03 23.92
CA ASN A 103 6.02 7.98 23.48
C ASN A 103 6.77 6.84 24.17
N SER A 104 6.09 5.93 25.09
CA SER A 104 6.57 4.66 25.67
C SER A 104 5.44 3.64 25.69
N PRO A 105 5.80 2.38 25.77
CA PRO A 105 4.76 1.35 25.72
C PRO A 105 3.68 1.56 26.78
N VAL A 106 2.41 1.54 26.25
CA VAL A 106 1.25 1.67 27.15
C VAL A 106 0.31 0.49 26.92
N GLN A 107 -0.21 -0.04 28.11
CA GLN A 107 -1.24 -1.09 27.99
C GLN A 107 -2.59 -0.56 28.49
N ILE A 108 -3.62 -0.79 27.65
CA ILE A 108 -4.99 -0.41 28.07
C ILE A 108 -5.95 -1.56 27.75
N GLN A 109 -7.17 -1.50 28.39
CA GLN A 109 -8.14 -2.59 28.17
C GLN A 109 -8.83 -2.43 26.80
N SER A 110 -9.50 -1.27 26.50
CA SER A 110 -10.16 -1.04 25.20
C SER A 110 -9.97 0.42 24.78
N LEU A 111 -9.98 0.69 23.40
CA LEU A 111 -9.87 2.06 22.89
C LEU A 111 -10.96 2.28 21.82
N ARG A 112 -11.67 3.42 22.12
CA ARG A 112 -12.66 3.84 21.12
C ARG A 112 -12.31 5.25 20.62
N LEU A 113 -12.29 5.42 19.23
CA LEU A 113 -12.02 6.75 18.63
C LEU A 113 -13.28 7.25 17.93
N GLY A 114 -13.70 8.43 18.48
CA GLY A 114 -14.88 9.04 17.82
C GLY A 114 -16.18 8.48 18.39
N SER A 115 -17.39 9.28 18.20
CA SER A 115 -18.73 8.84 18.61
C SER A 115 -19.62 8.63 17.39
N GLU A 116 -20.93 8.03 17.54
CA GLU A 116 -21.93 7.78 16.48
C GLU A 116 -22.35 9.08 15.80
N GLN A 117 -21.93 10.32 16.28
CA GLN A 117 -22.36 11.61 15.69
C GLN A 117 -21.13 12.34 15.11
N ALA A 118 -20.97 12.68 13.72
CA ALA A 118 -20.10 13.31 12.71
C ALA A 118 -18.91 14.03 13.36
N ASP A 119 -18.30 13.69 14.64
CA ASP A 119 -17.08 14.34 15.14
C ASP A 119 -15.87 13.43 14.95
N SER A 120 -14.67 14.02 14.36
CA SER A 120 -13.46 13.24 14.04
C SER A 120 -12.46 13.26 15.20
N ALA A 121 -12.06 11.87 15.64
CA ALA A 121 -10.95 11.70 16.60
C ALA A 121 -9.79 10.95 15.92
N ASN A 122 -8.62 11.67 15.92
CA ASN A 122 -7.45 11.08 15.24
C ASN A 122 -6.34 10.73 16.24
N LEU A 123 -5.86 9.47 16.00
CA LEU A 123 -4.73 9.03 16.85
C LEU A 123 -3.51 8.79 15.95
N VAL A 124 -2.50 9.56 16.35
CA VAL A 124 -1.22 9.38 15.63
C VAL A 124 -0.21 8.68 16.56
N LEU A 125 0.19 7.41 16.13
CA LEU A 125 1.07 6.63 17.02
C LEU A 125 2.51 7.09 16.84
N ASN A 126 3.07 7.33 18.15
CA ASN A 126 4.48 7.71 18.16
C ASN A 126 5.40 6.48 17.99
N PRO A 127 6.55 6.58 17.17
CA PRO A 127 7.46 5.48 16.83
C PRO A 127 8.13 4.88 18.07
N SER A 128 8.20 5.62 19.10
CA SER A 128 8.88 5.12 20.33
C SER A 128 7.85 4.64 21.36
N GLY A 129 6.50 4.71 20.99
CA GLY A 129 5.48 4.41 22.03
C GLY A 129 4.53 3.31 21.55
N ASP A 130 4.83 1.91 21.87
CA ASP A 130 3.88 0.80 21.58
C ASP A 130 2.56 0.99 22.34
N LEU A 131 1.49 0.70 21.63
CA LEU A 131 0.19 0.70 22.35
C LEU A 131 -0.41 -0.71 22.32
N PHE A 132 -0.67 -1.29 23.54
CA PHE A 132 -1.23 -2.65 23.67
C PHE A 132 -2.67 -2.54 24.20
N ILE A 133 -3.59 -3.09 23.36
CA ILE A 133 -5.02 -3.09 23.78
C ILE A 133 -5.47 -4.53 24.06
N SER A 134 -5.87 -4.76 25.23
CA SER A 134 -6.10 -6.16 25.65
C SER A 134 -7.42 -6.68 25.09
N GLN A 135 -8.32 -5.70 24.72
CA GLN A 135 -9.61 -6.25 24.25
C GLN A 135 -9.92 -5.68 22.87
N THR A 136 -10.74 -4.50 22.82
CA THR A 136 -11.18 -4.15 21.46
C THR A 136 -10.71 -2.72 21.14
N LEU A 137 -10.31 -2.50 19.79
CA LEU A 137 -10.12 -1.15 19.22
C LEU A 137 -11.22 -0.85 18.21
N THR A 138 -11.96 0.26 18.46
CA THR A 138 -13.02 0.64 17.52
C THR A 138 -12.70 2.03 16.94
N ILE A 139 -12.81 2.11 15.63
CA ILE A 139 -12.53 3.40 14.96
C ILE A 139 -13.80 3.81 14.19
N HIS A 140 -14.34 5.00 14.52
CA HIS A 140 -15.59 5.46 13.90
C HIS A 140 -15.30 6.17 12.57
N PRO A 141 -16.36 6.38 11.66
CA PRO A 141 -16.27 6.74 10.24
C PRO A 141 -15.51 8.06 10.04
N ALA A 142 -15.48 9.01 11.12
CA ALA A 142 -14.78 10.30 10.89
C ALA A 142 -13.41 10.30 11.56
N SER A 143 -13.02 9.08 12.03
CA SER A 143 -11.78 9.07 12.83
C SER A 143 -10.67 8.34 12.07
N LYS A 144 -9.45 8.61 12.51
CA LYS A 144 -8.29 8.05 11.76
C LYS A 144 -7.21 7.61 12.74
N VAL A 145 -6.67 6.42 12.34
CA VAL A 145 -5.43 6.01 13.02
C VAL A 145 -4.31 5.99 11.98
N ALA A 146 -3.34 6.73 12.40
CA ALA A 146 -2.18 6.77 11.47
C ALA A 146 -0.89 6.47 12.23
N GLY A 147 0.06 5.96 11.51
CA GLY A 147 1.43 5.72 12.06
C GLY A 147 2.49 6.30 11.13
N ALA A 148 3.08 7.62 11.30
CA ALA A 148 4.28 7.91 10.48
C ALA A 148 5.12 9.00 11.18
N HIS A 149 6.74 8.81 11.19
CA HIS A 149 7.48 10.09 11.27
C HIS A 149 8.26 10.32 9.97
N GLN A 150 8.25 11.63 9.47
CA GLN A 150 8.97 12.64 8.67
C GLN A 150 10.43 12.78 9.11
N ARG A 151 11.62 12.64 7.96
CA ARG A 151 12.78 13.58 7.89
C ARG A 151 12.98 14.02 6.44
N PHE A 152 13.20 15.45 6.13
CA PHE A 152 13.96 16.16 5.07
C PHE A 152 15.43 16.31 5.50
N ASN A 153 16.40 15.69 4.60
CA ASN A 153 17.81 16.08 4.33
C ASN A 153 17.87 17.13 3.22
N ALA A 154 17.90 18.40 3.50
CA ALA A 154 18.59 19.33 2.57
C ALA A 154 20.06 19.47 2.95
N ARG A 155 21.11 18.65 2.52
CA ARG A 155 22.55 18.99 2.34
C ARG A 155 22.76 19.69 0.99
N ASP A 156 22.36 20.98 0.86
CA ASP A 156 23.10 22.02 0.12
C ASP A 156 22.32 23.33 0.16
N PHE A 157 22.41 24.22 1.30
CA PHE A 157 22.49 25.64 0.89
C PHE A 157 23.66 26.31 1.60
N SER A 158 25.06 26.20 1.15
CA SER A 158 25.91 27.41 0.96
C SER A 158 25.06 28.67 0.81
N GLY A 159 24.76 29.22 2.01
CA GLY A 159 24.69 30.70 2.04
C GLY A 159 23.25 31.19 1.93
N VAL A 160 22.40 31.04 3.06
CA VAL A 160 21.27 31.95 3.35
C VAL A 160 20.37 31.29 4.39
N SER A 161 20.46 31.74 5.69
CA SER A 161 19.73 32.36 6.81
C SER A 161 18.57 31.47 7.27
N SER A 162 18.87 30.49 8.23
CA SER A 162 17.64 29.91 8.84
C SER A 162 17.26 30.69 10.11
N VAL A 163 16.38 31.77 10.01
CA VAL A 163 15.57 32.61 10.92
C VAL A 163 14.78 31.70 11.87
N LEU A 164 15.14 31.66 13.20
CA LEU A 164 14.19 31.16 14.22
C LEU A 164 12.79 31.77 14.03
N PRO A 165 11.58 30.93 14.04
CA PRO A 165 10.24 31.51 13.93
C PRO A 165 10.10 32.79 14.79
N PRO A 166 9.33 33.95 14.28
CA PRO A 166 9.15 35.20 15.03
C PRO A 166 8.63 34.94 16.46
N PHE A 167 9.46 35.31 17.55
CA PHE A 167 8.89 35.32 18.92
C PHE A 167 7.79 36.38 19.05
N THR A 168 6.41 35.93 19.05
CA THR A 168 5.30 36.87 19.36
C THR A 168 4.88 36.72 20.82
N ASP A 169 5.58 37.29 21.73
CA ASP A 169 5.26 37.25 23.18
C ASP A 169 5.53 35.87 23.78
N ASP A 170 6.57 35.06 23.13
CA ASP A 170 6.90 33.69 23.60
C ASP A 170 8.34 33.67 24.10
N PHE A 171 8.61 32.91 25.24
CA PHE A 171 10.00 32.78 25.73
C PHE A 171 10.39 31.31 25.74
N LEU A 172 11.59 31.00 25.39
CA LEU A 172 12.20 29.67 25.59
C LEU A 172 13.12 29.69 26.83
N ALA A 173 12.59 28.99 27.92
CA ALA A 173 13.43 28.92 29.15
C ALA A 173 13.95 27.49 29.33
N THR A 174 15.19 27.23 29.22
CA THR A 174 15.69 25.88 29.60
C THR A 174 16.38 25.96 30.97
N ASP A 175 15.88 25.17 32.06
CA ASP A 175 16.63 25.03 33.34
C ASP A 175 18.01 24.40 33.10
N PHE A 176 18.93 25.24 32.74
CA PHE A 176 20.25 24.68 32.39
C PHE A 176 21.19 24.81 33.60
N ASN A 177 21.70 23.62 34.16
CA ASN A 177 22.95 23.40 34.92
C ASN A 177 22.90 24.12 36.28
N THR A 178 22.30 23.57 37.35
CA THR A 178 22.32 24.01 38.76
C THR A 178 23.76 24.21 39.25
N THR A 179 24.84 24.01 38.26
CA THR A 179 26.21 24.13 38.80
C THR A 179 26.84 25.43 38.33
N GLN A 180 26.11 26.37 37.45
CA GLN A 180 26.72 27.63 37.02
C GLN A 180 26.45 28.72 38.07
N SER A 181 27.53 29.02 38.88
CA SER A 181 27.39 30.04 39.95
C SER A 181 27.42 31.45 39.35
N GLY A 182 26.26 32.24 39.18
CA GLY A 182 26.15 33.71 39.02
C GLY A 182 27.34 34.46 39.61
N ASP A 183 28.57 33.83 39.75
CA ASP A 183 29.70 34.52 40.40
C ASP A 183 30.30 35.56 39.46
N ASP A 184 30.96 36.69 39.95
CA ASP A 184 31.68 37.69 39.12
C ASP A 184 32.67 37.01 38.18
N VAL A 185 32.11 36.43 37.04
CA VAL A 185 32.97 35.67 36.11
C VAL A 185 32.95 36.38 34.74
N ASP A 186 34.07 36.14 33.98
CA ASP A 186 34.04 36.64 32.59
C ASP A 186 32.96 35.91 31.78
N MET A 187 32.18 36.83 31.03
CA MET A 187 31.09 36.22 30.25
C MET A 187 30.90 37.02 28.95
N VAL A 188 30.43 36.08 27.88
CA VAL A 188 30.03 36.76 26.64
C VAL A 188 28.70 36.17 26.17
N MET A 189 27.92 37.10 25.51
CA MET A 189 26.64 36.61 24.95
C MET A 189 26.23 37.49 23.77
N GLY A 190 25.57 36.73 22.72
CA GLY A 190 25.26 37.57 21.54
C GLY A 190 24.68 36.71 20.42
N GLY A 191 24.29 37.27 19.37
CA GLY A 191 23.69 36.59 18.20
C GLY A 191 23.03 37.62 17.27
N TRP A 192 22.48 36.98 16.04
CA TRP A 192 21.72 37.87 15.13
C TRP A 192 20.30 38.12 15.65
N MET A 193 20.09 39.52 15.46
CA MET A 193 18.76 39.84 16.04
C MET A 193 18.02 40.78 15.08
N ARG A 194 16.64 40.40 14.92
CA ARG A 194 15.78 41.25 14.09
C ARG A 194 14.52 41.64 14.87
N LEU A 195 14.44 43.02 15.02
CA LEU A 195 13.28 43.46 15.82
C LEU A 195 12.07 43.71 14.92
N GLU A 196 10.91 43.20 15.30
CA GLU A 196 9.70 43.36 14.44
C GLU A 196 8.68 44.26 15.17
N GLY A 197 9.03 44.67 16.41
CA GLY A 197 8.26 45.58 17.27
C GLY A 197 8.90 45.68 18.66
N THR A 198 8.75 46.86 19.45
CA THR A 198 9.39 46.86 20.80
C THR A 198 8.38 47.37 21.84
N VAL A 199 8.33 46.88 23.04
CA VAL A 199 7.59 47.40 24.21
C VAL A 199 8.58 48.16 25.11
N TRP A 200 8.15 48.84 26.17
CA TRP A 200 9.00 49.70 27.03
C TRP A 200 10.28 48.96 27.45
N SER A 201 10.38 47.66 27.58
CA SER A 201 11.59 46.87 27.87
C SER A 201 11.32 45.40 27.51
N GLN A 202 12.22 44.89 26.54
CA GLN A 202 12.02 43.50 26.05
C GLN A 202 13.33 42.72 26.22
N TYR A 203 13.17 41.45 26.90
CA TYR A 203 14.39 40.62 27.09
C TYR A 203 14.66 39.81 25.82
N LEU A 204 15.86 40.08 25.41
CA LEU A 204 16.22 39.28 24.21
C LEU A 204 16.91 37.98 24.62
N MET A 205 17.86 38.12 25.57
CA MET A 205 18.53 36.94 26.14
C MET A 205 19.08 37.28 27.52
N GLY A 206 19.04 36.21 28.44
CA GLY A 206 19.53 36.55 29.78
C GLY A 206 19.93 35.29 30.56
N PHE A 207 20.86 35.44 31.46
CA PHE A 207 21.30 34.35 32.35
C PHE A 207 21.14 34.77 33.82
N GLY A 208 20.38 33.82 34.66
CA GLY A 208 20.27 34.13 36.12
C GLY A 208 18.89 33.78 36.65
N ALA A 209 18.66 33.91 38.06
CA ALA A 209 17.38 33.59 38.75
C ALA A 209 16.34 34.69 38.46
N PHE A 210 15.46 34.31 37.59
CA PHE A 210 14.54 35.36 37.07
C PHE A 210 13.31 35.45 37.95
N ASN A 211 13.45 35.25 39.36
CA ASN A 211 12.29 35.55 40.25
C ASN A 211 12.52 36.87 40.99
N LEU A 212 11.98 37.89 40.63
CA LEU A 212 11.82 39.21 41.27
C LEU A 212 12.86 40.19 40.73
N ASP A 213 13.11 40.40 39.30
CA ASP A 213 13.95 41.49 38.76
C ASP A 213 15.43 41.25 39.08
N HIS A 214 15.83 39.99 39.15
CA HIS A 214 17.23 39.78 39.61
C HIS A 214 17.97 38.92 38.59
N ALA A 215 18.02 39.36 37.19
CA ALA A 215 18.91 38.63 36.26
C ALA A 215 20.38 38.95 36.54
N SER A 216 21.19 37.81 36.51
CA SER A 216 22.65 38.04 36.69
C SER A 216 23.24 38.69 35.42
N TYR A 217 22.71 38.41 34.21
CA TYR A 217 23.09 39.05 32.93
C TYR A 217 21.87 39.09 32.00
N ALA A 218 21.66 40.36 31.42
CA ALA A 218 20.49 40.38 30.50
C ALA A 218 20.78 41.36 29.36
N LEU A 219 20.49 40.72 28.19
CA LEU A 219 20.49 41.57 26.99
C LEU A 219 19.05 41.91 26.60
N VAL A 220 18.89 43.28 26.45
CA VAL A 220 17.47 43.64 26.28
C VAL A 220 17.37 44.72 25.20
N ALA A 221 16.13 44.69 24.60
CA ALA A 221 15.79 45.84 23.76
C ALA A 221 14.76 46.74 24.46
N GLN A 222 15.15 48.02 24.54
CA GLN A 222 14.27 48.93 25.29
C GLN A 222 13.72 50.01 24.37
N ASN A 223 12.46 50.53 24.84
CA ASN A 223 11.88 51.59 23.99
C ASN A 223 11.26 52.68 24.88
N ASN A 224 11.90 53.88 25.13
CA ASN A 224 11.37 55.04 25.90
C ASN A 224 11.16 56.23 24.96
N GLY A 225 10.53 55.98 23.74
CA GLY A 225 10.37 57.00 22.67
C GLY A 225 11.10 56.58 21.39
N GLU A 226 12.37 55.87 21.38
CA GLU A 226 13.14 55.25 20.28
C GLU A 226 13.80 53.95 20.78
N PRO A 227 13.82 52.82 19.84
CA PRO A 227 14.33 51.53 20.33
C PRO A 227 15.88 51.51 20.39
N TYR A 228 16.40 50.90 21.53
CA TYR A 228 17.85 50.68 21.63
C TYR A 228 18.13 49.38 22.39
N PHE A 229 19.46 48.83 22.11
CA PHE A 229 19.85 47.59 22.83
C PHE A 229 20.59 47.95 24.12
N SER A 230 20.27 47.16 25.16
CA SER A 230 20.94 47.41 26.45
C SER A 230 21.40 46.10 27.09
N PHE A 231 22.56 46.25 27.66
CA PHE A 231 23.04 45.09 28.45
C PHE A 231 23.01 45.42 29.94
N ILE A 232 22.32 44.50 30.65
CA ILE A 232 22.10 44.77 32.08
C ILE A 232 22.80 43.69 32.90
N VAL A 233 23.58 44.23 33.91
CA VAL A 233 24.14 43.27 34.90
C VAL A 233 23.65 43.65 36.30
N THR A 234 23.15 42.62 37.06
CA THR A 234 22.59 42.96 38.38
C THR A 234 23.52 42.47 39.50
N PRO A 235 24.05 43.35 40.30
CA PRO A 235 25.12 43.04 41.25
C PRO A 235 24.56 42.51 42.58
N ASP A 236 23.19 42.71 43.07
CA ASP A 236 22.73 42.27 44.42
C ASP A 236 21.23 41.99 44.37
N GLY A 237 20.76 41.65 43.05
CA GLY A 237 19.35 41.19 42.95
C GLY A 237 18.36 42.34 43.17
N ILE A 238 18.79 43.63 43.46
CA ILE A 238 17.86 44.76 43.67
C ILE A 238 18.38 45.99 42.92
N HIS A 239 19.75 46.11 42.50
CA HIS A 239 20.29 47.25 41.74
C HIS A 239 20.89 46.74 40.43
N SER A 240 20.54 47.47 39.22
CA SER A 240 21.07 47.02 37.91
C SER A 240 22.09 48.04 37.39
N SER A 241 23.44 47.55 37.17
CA SER A 241 24.27 48.39 36.28
C SER A 241 23.98 48.07 34.81
N PHE A 242 23.69 49.16 33.98
CA PHE A 242 23.35 48.84 32.57
C PHE A 242 24.08 49.80 31.64
N ILE A 243 24.48 49.23 30.52
CA ILE A 243 25.09 50.09 29.47
C ILE A 243 24.14 50.10 28.26
N ASP A 244 23.79 51.46 27.88
CA ASP A 244 22.91 51.62 26.70
C ASP A 244 23.72 52.10 25.49
N LEU A 245 23.34 51.55 24.41
CA LEU A 245 24.00 52.13 23.22
C LEU A 245 23.07 53.15 22.56
N SER A 246 23.55 54.38 22.47
CA SER A 246 22.71 55.42 21.84
C SER A 246 22.50 55.10 20.35
N PHE A 247 22.22 53.86 20.02
CA PHE A 247 21.99 53.48 18.62
C PHE A 247 20.53 53.00 18.47
N GLN A 248 19.97 53.60 17.32
CA GLN A 248 18.54 53.26 17.14
C GLN A 248 18.38 52.22 16.03
N PRO A 249 18.01 50.90 16.49
CA PRO A 249 17.89 49.86 15.44
C PRO A 249 16.58 50.01 14.65
N ASP A 250 16.67 49.81 13.33
CA ASP A 250 15.43 49.75 12.53
C ASP A 250 14.69 48.41 12.71
N PHE A 251 13.34 48.54 12.60
CA PHE A 251 12.60 47.27 12.67
C PHE A 251 12.77 46.48 11.37
N PHE A 252 12.82 45.06 11.55
CA PHE A 252 12.83 44.10 10.43
C PHE A 252 14.22 44.08 9.78
N THR A 253 15.21 44.73 10.59
CA THR A 253 16.60 44.63 10.12
C THR A 253 17.41 43.76 11.08
N TRP A 254 18.39 42.92 10.44
CA TRP A 254 19.20 42.04 11.29
C TRP A 254 20.43 42.79 11.84
N TYR A 255 20.51 42.72 13.17
CA TYR A 255 21.74 43.23 13.83
C TYR A 255 22.44 42.11 14.61
N PHE A 256 23.77 42.11 14.41
CA PHE A 256 24.50 41.23 15.34
C PHE A 256 24.90 41.98 16.62
N VAL A 257 24.41 41.46 17.73
CA VAL A 257 24.69 42.16 19.00
C VAL A 257 25.50 41.24 19.91
N LEU A 258 26.52 41.85 20.43
CA LEU A 258 27.41 41.09 21.32
C LEU A 258 27.60 41.85 22.64
N ALA A 259 27.35 41.12 23.73
CA ALA A 259 27.56 41.73 25.05
C ALA A 259 28.52 40.89 25.89
N TYR A 260 29.30 41.69 26.73
CA TYR A 260 30.25 40.89 27.52
C TYR A 260 30.44 41.52 28.89
N HIS A 261 30.86 40.63 29.86
CA HIS A 261 31.25 41.04 31.22
C HIS A 261 32.68 40.56 31.49
N ASP A 262 33.46 41.60 31.80
CA ASP A 262 34.87 41.28 32.16
C ASP A 262 35.08 41.41 33.68
N ALA A 263 34.97 40.23 34.25
CA ALA A 263 34.99 40.25 35.73
C ALA A 263 36.35 40.69 36.26
N ALA A 264 37.41 40.42 35.51
CA ALA A 264 38.76 40.76 36.00
C ALA A 264 38.99 42.28 35.99
N ASN A 265 38.29 42.97 35.11
CA ASN A 265 38.50 44.43 35.02
C ASN A 265 37.23 45.20 35.42
N ASP A 266 36.24 44.46 35.96
CA ASP A 266 34.94 45.01 36.40
C ASP A 266 34.34 45.95 35.33
N GLU A 267 34.35 45.39 34.15
CA GLU A 267 33.80 46.17 33.02
C GLU A 267 32.73 45.35 32.28
N ILE A 268 31.68 46.06 31.81
CA ILE A 268 30.72 45.41 30.91
C ILE A 268 30.70 46.18 29.58
N GLY A 269 30.43 45.37 28.59
CA GLY A 269 30.49 46.00 27.26
C GLY A 269 29.40 45.43 26.35
N ILE A 270 28.99 46.37 25.32
CA ILE A 270 28.06 45.91 24.26
C ILE A 270 28.55 46.43 22.91
N ARG A 271 28.39 45.49 21.93
CA ARG A 271 28.85 45.88 20.59
C ARG A 271 27.84 45.44 19.55
N ILE A 272 27.68 46.35 18.41
CA ILE A 272 26.73 45.96 17.35
C ILE A 272 27.46 46.02 16.01
N ASN A 273 27.35 44.78 15.25
CA ASN A 273 27.82 44.61 13.87
C ASN A 273 29.30 44.97 13.75
N ASN A 274 29.99 44.92 14.92
CA ASN A 274 31.46 45.15 14.96
C ASN A 274 31.83 46.54 14.42
N CYS A 275 30.89 47.53 14.65
CA CYS A 275 31.14 48.94 14.30
C CYS A 275 31.67 49.71 15.52
N PRO A 276 33.01 50.14 15.48
CA PRO A 276 33.63 50.81 16.63
C PRO A 276 32.79 51.99 17.14
N GLN A 277 31.92 52.55 16.27
CA GLN A 277 31.06 53.69 16.67
C GLN A 277 29.79 53.19 17.36
N LEU A 278 29.60 51.83 17.33
CA LEU A 278 28.43 51.25 18.03
C LEU A 278 28.88 50.23 19.08
N THR A 279 30.00 50.69 19.78
CA THR A 279 30.57 49.89 20.89
C THR A 279 30.62 50.78 22.15
N ALA A 280 30.05 50.23 23.25
CA ALA A 280 30.10 50.99 24.52
C ALA A 280 30.55 50.06 25.65
N SER A 281 31.43 50.66 26.58
CA SER A 281 31.81 49.87 27.78
C SER A 281 31.68 50.74 29.04
N LEU A 282 31.25 50.11 30.05
CA LEU A 282 31.05 50.85 31.30
C LEU A 282 31.75 50.12 32.45
N SER A 283 32.60 50.95 33.22
CA SER A 283 33.18 50.30 34.42
C SER A 283 32.08 49.96 35.44
N TYR A 284 32.26 48.82 35.99
CA TYR A 284 31.21 48.48 36.98
C TYR A 284 31.89 47.99 38.26
N THR A 285 31.65 48.71 39.45
CA THR A 285 32.43 48.53 40.71
C THR A 285 31.60 47.74 41.73
N GLU A 286 30.44 47.24 41.35
CA GLU A 286 29.56 46.58 42.37
C GLU A 286 29.35 45.11 41.99
N GLY A 287 30.15 44.12 42.61
CA GLY A 287 30.08 42.64 42.55
C GLY A 287 28.69 42.14 42.09
N LEU A 288 28.59 40.78 41.42
CA LEU A 288 27.40 40.12 40.85
C LEU A 288 26.61 39.39 41.94
N PHE A 289 25.26 39.50 41.90
CA PHE A 289 24.39 38.73 42.81
C PHE A 289 24.84 37.27 42.89
N HIS A 290 25.28 36.66 44.19
CA HIS A 290 25.80 35.29 44.47
C HIS A 290 24.75 34.48 45.20
N GLY A 291 23.32 34.79 45.10
CA GLY A 291 22.37 34.06 45.99
C GLY A 291 21.92 32.74 45.35
N GLU A 292 22.29 31.47 45.98
CA GLU A 292 21.89 30.06 45.69
C GLU A 292 20.36 29.93 45.68
N THR A 293 19.62 30.45 44.66
CA THR A 293 18.21 29.99 44.76
C THR A 293 17.86 29.17 43.52
N GLY A 294 17.63 27.76 43.54
CA GLY A 294 16.80 26.83 42.74
C GLY A 294 16.01 27.55 41.63
N GLY A 295 16.58 27.45 40.35
CA GLY A 295 15.83 27.86 39.12
C GLY A 295 16.68 28.81 38.26
N SER A 296 18.05 28.77 38.28
CA SER A 296 18.92 29.61 37.42
C SER A 296 19.04 28.95 36.03
N GLY A 297 18.40 29.73 34.94
CA GLY A 297 18.50 29.13 33.59
C GLY A 297 18.66 30.22 32.52
N PHE A 298 19.24 29.84 31.46
CA PHE A 298 19.38 30.68 30.26
C PHE A 298 18.02 30.88 29.57
N VAL A 299 17.77 32.19 29.31
CA VAL A 299 16.44 32.41 28.70
C VAL A 299 16.66 33.20 27.40
N LEU A 300 15.87 32.69 26.38
CA LEU A 300 15.77 33.50 25.15
C LEU A 300 14.35 34.09 25.01
N GLY A 301 14.31 35.45 24.96
CA GLY A 301 12.99 36.06 24.74
C GLY A 301 12.35 36.45 26.08
N ALA A 302 10.82 36.71 26.20
CA ALA A 302 10.14 37.37 27.34
C ALA A 302 10.54 36.73 28.68
N SER A 303 10.88 37.63 29.92
CA SER A 303 11.00 36.98 31.25
C SER A 303 9.84 37.42 32.15
N ALA A 304 8.84 36.36 32.83
CA ALA A 304 8.44 36.82 34.19
C ALA A 304 8.35 35.61 35.13
N ARG A 305 9.32 35.31 36.03
CA ARG A 305 8.82 34.65 37.27
C ARG A 305 8.61 35.69 38.38
N THR A 306 7.24 36.11 38.81
CA THR A 306 7.19 36.84 40.10
C THR A 306 7.33 35.86 41.27
N ALA A 307 7.86 36.35 42.51
CA ALA A 307 8.09 35.88 43.90
C ALA A 307 6.97 34.95 44.37
N SER A 308 5.86 34.50 43.38
CA SER A 308 4.85 33.51 43.84
C SER A 308 4.50 32.55 42.70
N GLY A 309 5.48 32.24 41.67
CA GLY A 309 5.28 31.10 40.74
C GLY A 309 4.07 31.31 39.82
N VAL A 310 3.49 32.60 39.59
CA VAL A 310 2.39 32.78 38.62
C VAL A 310 2.97 33.51 37.38
N PRO A 311 2.88 32.95 36.06
CA PRO A 311 3.30 33.56 34.79
C PRO A 311 2.46 34.80 34.44
N GLN A 312 2.84 36.09 34.79
CA GLN A 312 2.08 37.20 34.14
C GLN A 312 2.61 37.45 32.72
N PRO A 313 1.75 37.86 31.63
CA PRO A 313 2.10 38.21 30.24
C PRO A 313 3.02 39.44 30.20
N VAL A 314 4.37 39.32 30.48
CA VAL A 314 5.21 40.48 30.17
C VAL A 314 5.40 40.55 28.65
N GLU A 315 4.86 41.61 28.04
CA GLU A 315 4.94 41.99 26.61
C GLU A 315 6.25 41.50 25.97
N GLY A 316 6.41 40.20 25.53
CA GLY A 316 7.37 39.31 24.86
C GLY A 316 8.03 39.96 23.65
N LEU A 317 9.34 39.39 23.36
CA LEU A 317 10.09 39.74 22.15
C LEU A 317 9.18 39.72 20.90
N ASP A 318 9.02 40.86 20.23
CA ASP A 318 8.40 40.87 18.90
C ASP A 318 9.49 41.00 17.82
N GLY A 319 10.11 39.71 17.62
CA GLY A 319 11.19 39.76 16.62
C GLY A 319 11.84 38.38 16.46
N GLN A 320 13.02 38.33 15.66
CA GLN A 320 13.66 37.04 15.35
C GLN A 320 15.12 37.03 15.83
N LEU A 321 15.58 35.75 16.36
CA LEU A 321 16.99 35.57 16.76
C LEU A 321 17.61 34.46 15.91
N ALA A 322 18.84 34.76 15.54
CA ALA A 322 19.59 33.70 14.84
C ALA A 322 21.02 33.61 15.40
N ARG A 323 21.38 32.38 15.57
CA ARG A 323 22.77 32.07 15.99
C ARG A 323 23.10 32.70 17.34
N ALA A 324 22.11 32.59 18.31
CA ALA A 324 22.30 33.16 19.67
C ALA A 324 23.24 32.25 20.48
N PHE A 325 24.08 32.99 21.33
CA PHE A 325 25.05 32.17 22.10
C PHE A 325 25.39 32.89 23.41
N THR A 326 25.91 32.10 24.42
CA THR A 326 26.56 32.62 25.64
C THR A 326 27.77 31.75 25.98
N ALA A 327 28.75 32.47 26.52
CA ALA A 327 29.92 31.64 26.82
C ALA A 327 30.72 32.25 27.99
N LYS A 328 31.42 31.28 28.65
CA LYS A 328 32.40 31.72 29.66
C LYS A 328 33.83 31.54 29.12
N PRO A 329 34.43 32.61 28.98
CA PRO A 329 35.75 32.51 28.33
C PRO A 329 36.81 31.92 29.27
N THR A 330 37.74 31.06 28.77
CA THR A 330 38.87 30.53 29.58
C THR A 330 40.08 31.44 29.48
N VAL A 331 40.00 32.53 28.62
CA VAL A 331 41.00 33.60 28.44
C VAL A 331 40.31 34.95 28.64
N PRO A 332 41.19 36.10 28.79
CA PRO A 332 40.53 37.39 29.00
C PRO A 332 39.44 37.66 27.95
N VAL A 333 38.33 38.25 28.40
CA VAL A 333 37.11 38.44 27.59
C VAL A 333 37.42 39.32 26.37
N SER A 334 38.38 40.18 26.47
CA SER A 334 38.74 41.05 25.33
C SER A 334 39.35 40.23 24.19
N GLU A 335 39.97 39.04 24.50
CA GLU A 335 40.54 38.16 23.46
C GLU A 335 39.44 37.36 22.74
N VAL A 336 38.45 36.94 23.44
CA VAL A 336 37.32 36.18 22.83
C VAL A 336 36.44 37.14 22.02
N VAL A 337 36.25 38.33 22.55
CA VAL A 337 35.44 39.32 21.81
C VAL A 337 36.16 39.70 20.51
N GLY A 338 37.48 39.86 20.54
CA GLY A 338 38.28 40.13 19.34
C GLY A 338 38.24 38.98 18.33
N ALA A 339 38.22 37.70 18.79
CA ALA A 339 38.19 36.50 17.91
C ALA A 339 36.81 36.36 17.24
N ILE A 340 35.77 36.60 18.03
CA ILE A 340 34.40 36.48 17.47
C ILE A 340 34.20 37.57 16.41
N GLU A 341 34.81 38.54 16.60
CA GLU A 341 34.67 39.66 15.66
C GLU A 341 35.48 39.38 14.37
N ASP A 342 36.65 38.86 14.52
CA ASP A 342 37.47 38.48 13.36
C ASP A 342 36.82 37.36 12.54
N ALA A 343 36.06 36.46 13.22
CA ALA A 343 35.40 35.30 12.55
C ALA A 343 34.16 35.75 11.78
N LEU A 344 33.58 36.78 12.17
CA LEU A 344 32.27 37.11 11.58
C LEU A 344 32.43 38.25 10.57
N TRP A 345 33.61 38.95 10.49
CA TRP A 345 33.54 40.18 9.65
C TRP A 345 34.88 40.36 8.93
N ASN A 346 35.97 39.45 8.93
CA ASN A 346 37.13 39.72 8.06
C ASN A 346 37.28 38.59 7.03
N ASP A 347 36.82 38.76 5.72
CA ASP A 347 37.11 38.53 4.28
C ASP A 347 38.31 37.58 4.13
N GLY A 348 38.04 36.30 4.34
CA GLY A 348 38.53 35.21 3.47
C GLY A 348 39.79 34.56 4.03
N ASN A 349 40.10 34.58 5.37
CA ASN A 349 40.93 33.60 6.10
C ASN A 349 40.72 33.72 7.61
N GLY A 350 39.46 34.37 8.24
CA GLY A 350 38.67 34.60 9.47
C GLY A 350 38.74 33.42 10.44
N ALA A 351 39.52 33.45 11.60
CA ALA A 351 39.52 32.43 12.68
C ALA A 351 38.39 31.41 12.49
N THR A 352 38.69 30.14 12.13
CA THR A 352 37.74 29.01 12.02
C THR A 352 37.02 28.75 13.35
N TRP A 353 35.63 28.68 13.27
CA TRP A 353 34.81 28.27 14.43
C TRP A 353 35.59 27.34 15.36
N GLU A 354 36.58 26.75 14.91
CA GLU A 354 37.48 25.88 15.70
C GLU A 354 38.50 26.71 16.49
N GLU A 355 38.92 27.83 16.05
CA GLU A 355 39.84 28.77 16.73
C GLU A 355 39.13 29.56 17.84
N ILE A 356 37.83 29.79 17.72
CA ILE A 356 36.98 30.46 18.72
C ILE A 356 36.60 29.47 19.83
N THR A 357 36.37 28.20 19.55
CA THR A 357 35.94 27.19 20.56
C THR A 357 37.13 26.74 21.42
N ASN A 358 38.38 27.01 20.91
CA ASN A 358 39.58 26.65 21.69
C ASN A 358 39.86 27.66 22.81
N GLU A 359 39.21 28.78 22.68
CA GLU A 359 39.41 29.82 23.71
C GLU A 359 38.24 29.85 24.69
N ILE A 360 37.38 28.67 24.49
CA ILE A 360 36.21 28.50 25.38
C ILE A 360 36.33 27.15 26.08
N GLU A 361 36.09 26.98 27.40
CA GLU A 361 36.20 25.69 28.14
C GLU A 361 35.47 24.58 27.38
N PRO A 362 36.08 23.37 27.08
CA PRO A 362 35.66 22.23 26.24
C PRO A 362 34.49 21.46 26.87
N ALA A 363 34.24 21.43 28.19
CA ALA A 363 33.15 20.67 28.85
C ALA A 363 31.82 21.43 28.74
N GLU A 364 31.89 22.63 28.04
CA GLU A 364 30.56 23.28 28.00
C GLU A 364 30.14 23.55 26.54
N LEU A 365 31.11 23.32 25.50
CA LEU A 365 30.69 23.40 24.09
C LEU A 365 29.81 22.20 23.70
N SER A 366 29.94 21.01 24.39
CA SER A 366 29.12 19.78 24.23
C SER A 366 27.82 19.89 25.04
N GLU A 367 27.68 20.85 25.95
CA GLU A 367 26.51 20.98 26.84
C GLU A 367 25.71 22.23 26.47
N TRP A 368 26.18 23.08 25.40
CA TRP A 368 25.50 24.31 24.96
C TRP A 368 25.13 24.19 23.48
N GLY A 369 24.92 23.09 22.85
CA GLY A 369 24.40 23.02 21.46
C GLY A 369 25.13 23.98 20.52
N PHE A 370 26.36 24.36 20.67
CA PHE A 370 27.04 24.97 19.50
C PHE A 370 27.72 23.88 18.67
N SER A 371 27.05 23.11 17.71
CA SER A 371 27.83 22.65 16.53
C SER A 371 27.77 23.71 15.42
N ALA A 372 28.76 24.62 15.31
CA ALA A 372 29.07 25.41 14.09
C ALA A 372 29.22 24.50 12.86
N GLY A 373 28.24 24.20 12.03
CA GLY A 373 27.83 23.96 10.63
C GLY A 373 28.89 23.18 9.84
N ARG A 374 28.75 21.85 9.49
CA ARG A 374 28.55 21.27 8.14
C ARG A 374 27.76 19.95 8.29
N GLY A 375 26.34 19.88 8.04
CA GLY A 375 25.69 18.82 7.24
C GLY A 375 26.12 17.41 7.66
N THR A 376 25.32 16.51 8.49
CA THR A 376 24.67 15.19 8.46
C THR A 376 25.25 14.31 9.57
N TYR A 377 24.41 13.46 10.40
CA TYR A 377 23.72 12.15 10.51
C TYR A 377 24.33 11.34 11.66
N TYR A 378 23.43 10.81 12.71
CA TYR A 378 23.74 9.50 13.32
C TYR A 378 22.55 8.56 13.18
N ASP A 379 22.63 7.26 12.25
CA ASP A 379 22.18 5.85 12.07
C ASP A 379 22.78 4.96 13.17
N LEU A 380 21.84 4.15 14.03
CA LEU A 380 21.57 2.94 14.82
C LEU A 380 22.07 1.68 14.08
N THR A 381 23.03 0.80 14.44
CA THR A 381 23.03 -0.68 14.41
C THR A 381 24.11 -1.19 15.37
N GLU A 382 23.75 -1.81 16.56
CA GLU A 382 24.20 -3.12 17.05
C GLU A 382 23.89 -3.23 18.55
N SER A 383 22.95 -4.12 18.93
CA SER A 383 23.19 -5.38 19.66
C SER A 383 22.02 -5.65 20.62
N SER A 384 21.07 -6.64 20.22
CA SER A 384 20.72 -8.03 20.60
C SER A 384 19.68 -8.03 21.73
N GLY A 385 18.38 -8.30 21.40
CA GLY A 385 17.47 -9.44 21.69
C GLY A 385 16.11 -8.93 22.19
N PRO A 386 14.85 -10.05 22.14
CA PRO A 386 13.88 -10.79 21.32
C PRO A 386 12.48 -10.14 21.37
N ALA A 387 11.84 -9.86 20.15
CA ALA A 387 10.63 -10.15 19.35
C ALA A 387 9.57 -10.88 20.17
N LEU A 388 8.18 -10.45 20.31
CA LEU A 388 7.04 -11.33 19.97
C LEU A 388 5.77 -10.77 20.61
N ASP A 389 4.52 -10.32 19.80
CA ASP A 389 3.48 -11.15 19.13
C ASP A 389 2.14 -10.97 19.85
N SER A 390 1.18 -9.93 19.40
CA SER A 390 -0.11 -9.86 18.70
C SER A 390 -1.24 -9.47 19.67
N VAL A 391 -2.07 -8.13 19.30
CA VAL A 391 -3.51 -7.98 19.58
C VAL A 391 -4.20 -7.47 18.30
N SER A 392 -5.60 -7.87 18.13
CA SER A 392 -6.94 -8.41 17.82
C SER A 392 -7.81 -7.34 17.21
N GLY A 393 -7.34 -6.40 16.33
CA GLY A 393 -8.16 -5.98 15.19
C GLY A 393 -8.61 -4.50 15.34
N ILE A 394 -8.32 -3.65 14.23
CA ILE A 394 -8.48 -2.22 13.85
C ILE A 394 -9.54 -2.14 12.75
N ASP A 395 -10.72 -1.10 12.93
CA ASP A 395 -11.75 -0.77 11.95
C ASP A 395 -11.71 0.74 11.63
N LEU A 396 -11.48 1.18 10.29
CA LEU A 396 -11.35 2.51 9.71
C LEU A 396 -12.55 2.75 8.79
N ASP A 397 -13.41 4.16 8.89
CA ASP A 397 -14.42 4.53 7.90
C ASP A 397 -13.89 5.61 6.96
N GLU A 398 -14.82 6.11 6.02
CA GLU A 398 -15.08 6.44 4.61
C GLU A 398 -14.68 7.90 4.34
N TYR A 399 -13.81 8.55 5.34
CA TYR A 399 -13.44 9.92 4.89
C TYR A 399 -12.05 10.25 5.41
N GLY A 400 -11.06 9.34 5.44
CA GLY A 400 -9.73 9.85 5.85
C GLY A 400 -8.64 9.30 4.93
N SER A 401 -8.18 10.43 4.19
CA SER A 401 -6.95 10.23 3.40
C SER A 401 -5.87 11.23 3.83
N VAL A 402 -4.44 10.76 4.12
CA VAL A 402 -3.33 11.55 3.55
C VAL A 402 -2.07 10.67 3.55
N PRO A 403 -1.34 10.72 2.20
CA PRO A 403 -0.09 10.24 1.57
C PRO A 403 1.11 11.14 1.92
N VAL A 404 2.35 10.70 2.27
CA VAL A 404 3.69 10.10 2.32
C VAL A 404 4.73 11.22 2.31
N VAL A 405 5.83 11.35 3.36
CA VAL A 405 7.24 11.57 2.98
C VAL A 405 8.11 11.21 4.19
N GLN A 406 9.02 10.03 4.08
CA GLN A 406 10.12 9.11 4.41
C GLN A 406 11.17 9.76 5.31
N SER A 407 11.88 8.88 6.34
CA SER A 407 12.52 7.68 6.94
C SER A 407 13.42 8.13 8.09
N ILE A 408 13.48 7.16 9.40
CA ILE A 408 14.48 6.28 10.05
C ILE A 408 13.75 5.09 10.67
N PRO A 409 14.37 3.58 10.93
CA PRO A 409 14.02 2.20 11.28
C PRO A 409 13.65 2.05 12.77
N GLY A 410 12.35 1.55 13.08
CA GLY A 410 11.94 0.80 14.29
C GLY A 410 10.47 0.39 14.18
N LEU A 411 10.18 -1.03 14.00
CA LEU A 411 8.88 -1.74 13.90
C LEU A 411 7.89 -1.24 14.96
N VAL A 412 6.97 -0.29 14.57
CA VAL A 412 5.85 0.16 15.44
C VAL A 412 4.70 -0.84 15.33
N TYR A 413 4.26 -1.48 16.60
CA TYR A 413 3.13 -2.44 16.51
C TYR A 413 1.92 -1.88 17.27
N LEU A 414 0.80 -1.88 16.60
CA LEU A 414 -0.52 -1.77 17.27
C LEU A 414 -1.17 -3.15 17.43
N GLU A 415 -1.32 -3.63 18.70
CA GLU A 415 -1.88 -4.99 18.91
C GLU A 415 -3.19 -4.89 19.71
N ALA A 416 -4.22 -5.41 19.05
CA ALA A 416 -5.52 -5.54 19.73
C ALA A 416 -5.97 -7.02 19.76
N ALA A 417 -5.85 -7.76 20.90
CA ALA A 417 -6.05 -9.21 21.04
C ALA A 417 -7.51 -9.58 20.79
N GLY A 418 -8.48 -8.64 21.09
CA GLY A 418 -9.93 -8.91 20.94
C GLY A 418 -10.43 -8.56 19.54
N GLY A 419 -9.58 -8.03 18.65
CA GLY A 419 -9.96 -7.79 17.24
C GLY A 419 -9.99 -6.27 16.96
N ILE A 420 -10.02 -5.94 15.74
CA ILE A 420 -10.06 -4.56 15.27
C ILE A 420 -11.29 -4.39 14.39
N THR A 421 -12.17 -3.44 14.78
CA THR A 421 -13.26 -3.04 13.88
C THR A 421 -12.95 -1.65 13.27
N ASN A 422 -12.83 -1.78 11.94
CA ASN A 422 -12.52 -0.49 11.24
C ASN A 422 -13.71 0.03 10.47
N GLN A 423 -14.23 1.21 10.80
CA GLN A 423 -15.31 1.89 10.06
C GLN A 423 -14.82 3.23 9.51
N GLY A 424 -13.55 3.65 9.93
CA GLY A 424 -12.85 4.87 9.43
C GLY A 424 -11.68 4.51 8.51
N VAL A 425 -10.54 5.11 8.72
CA VAL A 425 -9.37 4.84 7.85
C VAL A 425 -8.20 4.36 8.74
N ILE A 426 -7.71 3.23 8.33
CA ILE A 426 -6.41 2.81 8.90
C ILE A 426 -5.35 3.01 7.81
N ALA A 427 -4.43 3.92 8.06
CA ALA A 427 -3.32 4.16 7.11
C ALA A 427 -2.00 3.65 7.69
N LEU A 428 -1.51 2.45 7.17
CA LEU A 428 -0.35 1.71 7.70
C LEU A 428 0.95 2.41 7.33
N GLY A 429 0.84 3.73 6.86
CA GLY A 429 2.02 4.55 6.51
C GLY A 429 3.12 3.73 5.83
N ASP A 430 4.65 3.85 6.04
CA ASP A 430 5.77 3.08 5.44
C ASP A 430 5.93 1.72 6.12
N GLN A 431 6.46 0.64 5.31
CA GLN A 431 6.69 -0.81 5.52
C GLN A 431 6.89 -1.13 7.00
N GLU A 432 6.62 -0.15 8.10
CA GLU A 432 7.10 -0.56 9.44
C GLU A 432 5.93 -0.64 10.43
N LEU A 433 4.61 -0.21 9.93
CA LEU A 433 3.52 -0.41 10.91
C LEU A 433 2.95 -1.83 10.78
N SER A 434 2.91 -2.53 11.90
CA SER A 434 2.32 -3.88 11.92
C SER A 434 1.07 -3.88 12.82
N LEU A 435 -0.03 -4.28 12.15
CA LEU A 435 -1.25 -4.53 12.94
C LEU A 435 -1.35 -5.99 13.35
N LEU A 436 -1.49 -6.14 14.62
CA LEU A 436 -1.50 -7.54 15.12
C LEU A 436 -2.67 -7.72 16.09
N GLY A 437 -2.98 -9.13 16.26
CA GLY A 437 -3.98 -9.47 17.28
C GLY A 437 -5.23 -10.11 16.65
N GLY A 438 -6.38 -10.28 17.28
CA GLY A 438 -7.64 -10.91 16.83
C GLY A 438 -7.99 -10.55 15.39
N ASP A 439 -9.31 -10.74 14.95
CA ASP A 439 -9.76 -10.51 13.57
C ASP A 439 -9.83 -8.99 13.27
N LEU A 440 -9.53 -8.67 11.99
CA LEU A 440 -9.76 -7.30 11.51
C LEU A 440 -11.03 -7.23 10.68
N THR A 441 -12.10 -6.74 11.34
CA THR A 441 -13.34 -6.44 10.58
C THR A 441 -13.29 -5.03 9.99
N ASN A 442 -13.24 -5.04 8.65
CA ASN A 442 -12.99 -3.74 7.98
C ASN A 442 -14.28 -3.28 7.28
N ALA A 443 -14.92 -2.21 7.67
CA ALA A 443 -16.09 -1.57 7.03
C ALA A 443 -15.70 -0.16 6.55
N GLY A 444 -14.39 0.24 6.81
CA GLY A 444 -13.85 1.54 6.34
C GLY A 444 -12.71 1.32 5.33
N ARG A 445 -11.67 2.11 5.33
CA ARG A 445 -10.57 2.00 4.35
C ARG A 445 -9.26 1.63 5.04
N LEU A 446 -8.68 0.53 4.48
CA LEU A 446 -7.29 0.17 4.82
C LEU A 446 -6.37 0.56 3.67
N GLN A 447 -5.24 1.38 4.04
CA GLN A 447 -4.41 1.83 2.91
C GLN A 447 -2.95 1.96 3.36
N GLY A 448 -2.09 1.98 2.33
CA GLY A 448 -0.67 2.27 2.63
C GLY A 448 0.17 0.97 2.64
N SER A 449 1.38 1.05 3.18
CA SER A 449 2.32 -0.10 3.25
C SER A 449 2.45 -0.61 4.69
N GLY A 450 2.52 -1.89 4.88
CA GLY A 450 2.74 -2.47 6.22
C GLY A 450 2.30 -3.94 6.25
N SER A 451 2.49 -4.49 7.47
CA SER A 451 2.10 -5.90 7.66
C SER A 451 0.87 -5.99 8.59
N ILE A 452 -0.03 -6.85 8.16
CA ILE A 452 -1.24 -7.09 8.98
C ILE A 452 -1.31 -8.57 9.37
N GLY A 453 -1.08 -8.76 10.64
CA GLY A 453 -1.10 -10.17 11.14
C GLY A 453 -2.51 -10.63 11.52
N ASN A 454 -3.55 -9.83 11.31
CA ASN A 454 -4.93 -10.19 11.65
C ASN A 454 -5.61 -10.92 10.49
N LEU A 455 -6.65 -11.79 10.85
CA LEU A 455 -7.51 -12.31 9.77
C LEU A 455 -8.44 -11.21 9.25
N LEU A 456 -8.35 -11.02 7.94
CA LEU A 456 -9.13 -9.90 7.37
C LEU A 456 -10.56 -10.35 7.05
N LEU A 457 -11.53 -9.62 7.64
CA LEU A 457 -12.94 -9.65 7.21
C LEU A 457 -13.30 -8.27 6.63
N ASN A 458 -13.19 -8.20 5.27
CA ASN A 458 -13.55 -6.93 4.59
C ASN A 458 -15.05 -6.92 4.24
N LEU A 459 -15.78 -6.07 4.89
CA LEU A 459 -17.24 -6.07 4.75
C LEU A 459 -17.63 -5.34 3.47
N PRO A 460 -18.89 -5.35 2.99
CA PRO A 460 -19.32 -4.82 1.68
C PRO A 460 -18.97 -3.33 1.53
N VAL A 461 -18.89 -2.64 2.60
CA VAL A 461 -18.58 -1.19 2.46
C VAL A 461 -17.09 -0.97 2.71
N GLY A 462 -16.37 -2.06 3.00
CA GLY A 462 -14.94 -1.93 3.33
C GLY A 462 -14.09 -1.85 2.05
N GLU A 463 -12.90 -1.13 2.27
CA GLU A 463 -11.95 -1.04 1.16
C GLU A 463 -10.50 -1.23 1.67
N VAL A 464 -9.80 -2.08 0.86
CA VAL A 464 -8.34 -2.16 1.01
C VAL A 464 -7.69 -1.55 -0.24
N HIS A 465 -6.83 -0.59 0.07
CA HIS A 465 -6.31 0.17 -1.08
C HIS A 465 -4.79 0.29 -0.99
N VAL A 466 -4.14 -0.22 -2.12
CA VAL A 466 -2.67 -0.12 -2.22
C VAL A 466 -2.35 0.60 -3.53
N THR A 467 -1.51 1.72 -3.43
CA THR A 467 -1.20 2.51 -4.64
C THR A 467 0.27 2.33 -5.05
N ALA A 468 0.64 3.11 -6.05
CA ALA A 468 1.96 2.91 -6.69
C ALA A 468 3.09 2.98 -5.65
N GLY A 469 3.92 1.91 -5.54
CA GLY A 469 5.12 1.84 -4.66
C GLY A 469 4.78 1.28 -3.29
N GLU A 470 3.43 1.13 -3.10
CA GLU A 470 3.07 0.63 -1.75
C GLU A 470 3.01 -0.90 -1.73
N GLN A 471 3.34 -1.40 -0.48
CA GLN A 471 3.22 -2.86 -0.28
C GLN A 471 2.45 -3.15 1.01
N MET A 472 1.52 -4.04 0.83
CA MET A 472 0.78 -4.48 2.02
C MET A 472 0.79 -6.01 2.11
N HIS A 473 1.11 -6.43 3.40
CA HIS A 473 1.28 -7.89 3.57
C HIS A 473 0.34 -8.37 4.69
N PHE A 474 -0.62 -9.23 4.29
CA PHE A 474 -1.44 -9.95 5.29
C PHE A 474 -0.79 -11.30 5.65
N THR A 475 -0.32 -11.36 6.89
CA THR A 475 0.58 -12.49 7.23
C THR A 475 -0.22 -13.61 7.92
N ALA A 476 -1.51 -13.33 8.22
CA ALA A 476 -2.29 -14.42 8.85
C ALA A 476 -2.53 -15.56 7.84
N THR A 477 -2.45 -16.84 8.35
CA THR A 477 -2.54 -17.99 7.41
C THR A 477 -3.99 -18.50 7.35
N GLY A 478 -4.84 -17.98 8.34
CA GLY A 478 -6.26 -18.39 8.28
C GLY A 478 -6.99 -17.77 7.07
N ALA A 479 -8.30 -18.33 6.81
CA ALA A 479 -9.11 -17.84 5.66
C ALA A 479 -9.50 -16.37 5.87
N GLN A 480 -9.38 -15.62 4.74
CA GLN A 480 -9.71 -14.18 4.72
C GLN A 480 -10.86 -13.93 3.74
N SER A 481 -11.61 -12.91 4.08
CA SER A 481 -12.80 -12.71 3.22
C SER A 481 -12.85 -11.25 2.76
N ASN A 482 -13.24 -11.14 1.49
CA ASN A 482 -13.48 -9.79 0.94
C ASN A 482 -14.89 -9.70 0.36
N ALA A 483 -15.81 -8.99 1.02
CA ALA A 483 -17.15 -8.70 0.47
C ALA A 483 -17.21 -7.25 -0.04
N GLY A 484 -16.10 -6.44 0.22
CA GLY A 484 -16.01 -5.04 -0.28
C GLY A 484 -15.07 -4.95 -1.48
N HIS A 485 -14.07 -3.93 -1.34
CA HIS A 485 -13.13 -3.74 -2.47
C HIS A 485 -11.69 -3.91 -1.99
N ILE A 486 -10.99 -4.70 -2.77
CA ILE A 486 -9.52 -4.71 -2.63
C ILE A 486 -8.92 -4.20 -3.94
N VAL A 487 -8.22 -3.01 -3.78
CA VAL A 487 -7.77 -2.33 -5.00
C VAL A 487 -6.25 -2.09 -4.90
N ALA A 488 -5.59 -2.63 -5.93
CA ALA A 488 -4.14 -2.37 -6.03
C ALA A 488 -3.86 -1.64 -7.35
N LEU A 489 -3.45 -0.35 -7.11
CA LEU A 489 -3.27 0.48 -8.32
C LEU A 489 -1.83 1.02 -8.35
N GLY A 490 -1.07 0.40 -9.27
CA GLY A 490 0.29 0.91 -9.49
C GLY A 490 0.34 1.81 -10.74
N ASN A 491 1.57 2.15 -11.14
CA ASN A 491 1.77 2.85 -12.44
C ASN A 491 2.99 2.28 -13.16
N ALA A 492 3.29 2.82 -14.30
CA ALA A 492 4.30 2.21 -15.19
C ALA A 492 5.67 2.13 -14.51
N THR A 493 5.89 3.01 -13.55
CA THR A 493 7.25 3.02 -12.95
C THR A 493 7.25 2.37 -11.57
N GLN A 494 6.10 2.36 -10.99
CA GLN A 494 6.06 1.79 -9.62
C GLN A 494 4.86 0.84 -9.52
N SER A 495 5.21 -0.37 -9.11
CA SER A 495 4.13 -1.38 -8.98
C SER A 495 3.50 -1.31 -7.57
N ALA A 496 2.17 -1.57 -7.49
CA ALA A 496 1.53 -1.84 -6.18
C ALA A 496 1.57 -3.34 -5.87
N ASP A 497 1.87 -3.60 -4.49
CA ASP A 497 2.03 -5.05 -4.14
C ASP A 497 1.16 -5.36 -2.92
N ILE A 498 0.26 -6.35 -3.14
CA ILE A 498 -0.51 -6.85 -1.98
C ILE A 498 -0.36 -8.38 -1.88
N GLU A 499 -0.15 -8.75 -0.65
CA GLU A 499 0.14 -10.18 -0.46
C GLU A 499 -0.71 -10.74 0.69
N PHE A 500 -1.21 -12.07 0.39
CA PHE A 500 -1.99 -12.76 1.43
C PHE A 500 -1.39 -14.15 1.67
N GLN A 501 -1.20 -14.41 2.98
CA GLN A 501 -0.65 -15.75 3.29
C GLN A 501 -1.78 -16.78 3.32
N GLY A 502 -2.94 -16.47 3.85
CA GLY A 502 -4.08 -17.41 3.92
C GLY A 502 -4.92 -17.33 2.64
N GLU A 503 -5.81 -18.37 2.49
CA GLU A 503 -6.73 -18.33 1.34
C GLU A 503 -7.66 -17.11 1.41
N VAL A 504 -7.92 -16.51 0.23
CA VAL A 504 -8.81 -15.33 0.18
C VAL A 504 -10.09 -15.71 -0.57
N THR A 505 -11.19 -15.42 0.10
CA THR A 505 -12.49 -15.60 -0.57
C THR A 505 -13.02 -14.22 -1.00
N ASN A 506 -13.06 -14.06 -2.29
CA ASN A 506 -13.80 -12.89 -2.81
C ASN A 506 -15.30 -13.20 -2.94
N VAL A 507 -16.04 -12.57 -2.00
CA VAL A 507 -17.40 -13.06 -1.68
C VAL A 507 -18.29 -12.81 -2.91
N ALA A 508 -19.22 -13.71 -3.14
CA ALA A 508 -20.12 -13.63 -4.31
C ALA A 508 -21.01 -12.38 -4.24
N SER A 509 -21.26 -11.70 -5.34
CA SER A 509 -22.20 -10.59 -5.58
C SER A 509 -21.63 -9.26 -5.08
N THR A 510 -20.77 -9.26 -4.08
CA THR A 510 -20.39 -7.92 -3.58
C THR A 510 -18.86 -7.74 -3.70
N GLY A 511 -18.08 -8.88 -3.59
CA GLY A 511 -16.62 -8.76 -3.58
C GLY A 511 -16.07 -8.23 -4.91
N TYR A 512 -15.04 -7.36 -4.70
CA TYR A 512 -14.39 -6.83 -5.92
C TYR A 512 -12.88 -6.68 -5.67
N LEU A 513 -12.12 -7.30 -6.66
CA LEU A 513 -10.65 -7.13 -6.63
C LEU A 513 -10.20 -6.45 -7.92
N SER A 514 -9.29 -5.49 -7.80
CA SER A 514 -8.78 -4.84 -9.03
C SER A 514 -7.27 -4.63 -8.90
N ALA A 515 -6.68 -4.87 -10.10
CA ALA A 515 -5.22 -4.70 -10.11
C ALA A 515 -4.81 -4.03 -11.43
N ARG A 516 -4.00 -2.93 -11.25
CA ARG A 516 -3.36 -2.26 -12.41
C ARG A 516 -1.89 -1.97 -12.10
N HIS A 517 -1.02 -2.46 -13.04
CA HIS A 517 0.43 -2.40 -12.72
C HIS A 517 0.70 -2.86 -11.28
N ALA A 518 0.11 -4.01 -11.03
CA ALA A 518 0.23 -4.48 -9.63
C ALA A 518 0.50 -5.99 -9.61
N THR A 519 1.06 -6.33 -8.42
CA THR A 519 1.16 -7.78 -8.15
C THR A 519 0.26 -8.17 -6.97
N LEU A 520 -0.71 -9.08 -7.33
CA LEU A 520 -1.50 -9.73 -6.24
C LEU A 520 -0.96 -11.12 -5.93
N ARG A 521 -0.56 -11.34 -4.63
CA ARG A 521 0.02 -12.66 -4.29
C ARG A 521 -0.90 -13.38 -3.28
N PHE A 522 -1.47 -14.50 -3.80
CA PHE A 522 -2.35 -15.34 -2.96
C PHE A 522 -1.68 -16.68 -2.63
N HIS A 523 -0.90 -16.73 -1.65
CA HIS A 523 -0.14 -17.95 -1.32
C HIS A 523 -1.07 -19.10 -0.93
N GLY A 524 -2.19 -18.77 -0.20
CA GLY A 524 -3.16 -19.83 0.21
C GLY A 524 -4.23 -20.05 -0.86
N GLY A 525 -4.13 -19.27 -2.06
CA GLY A 525 -5.10 -19.41 -3.18
C GLY A 525 -6.19 -18.34 -3.09
N LEU A 526 -6.78 -18.09 -4.25
CA LEU A 526 -7.94 -17.17 -4.34
C LEU A 526 -9.19 -17.94 -4.80
N ARG A 527 -10.24 -17.90 -3.92
CA ARG A 527 -11.59 -18.31 -4.38
C ARG A 527 -12.39 -17.08 -4.80
N ASN A 528 -12.48 -16.93 -6.09
CA ASN A 528 -13.19 -15.74 -6.61
C ASN A 528 -14.68 -16.05 -6.84
N GLY A 529 -15.55 -15.42 -6.02
CA GLY A 529 -17.02 -15.70 -6.12
C GLY A 529 -17.74 -14.55 -6.84
N SER A 530 -16.96 -13.42 -7.13
CA SER A 530 -17.63 -12.28 -7.78
C SER A 530 -16.75 -11.75 -8.92
N SER A 531 -15.96 -10.59 -8.66
CA SER A 531 -15.23 -10.01 -9.81
C SER A 531 -13.77 -9.77 -9.44
N LEU A 532 -12.89 -10.10 -10.37
CA LEU A 532 -11.47 -9.71 -10.37
C LEU A 532 -11.13 -9.04 -11.70
N THR A 533 -10.70 -7.76 -11.61
CA THR A 533 -10.25 -7.07 -12.83
C THR A 533 -8.74 -6.81 -12.79
N VAL A 534 -8.17 -7.21 -13.96
CA VAL A 534 -6.71 -7.00 -14.03
C VAL A 534 -6.40 -6.31 -15.37
N SER A 535 -5.89 -5.11 -15.34
CA SER A 535 -5.44 -4.49 -16.60
C SER A 535 -3.99 -4.91 -16.92
N THR A 536 -2.93 -4.36 -16.24
CA THR A 536 -1.54 -4.83 -16.34
C THR A 536 -1.03 -5.27 -14.96
N GLY A 537 -0.58 -6.57 -14.84
CA GLY A 537 -0.08 -7.00 -13.52
C GLY A 537 -0.02 -8.53 -13.44
N THR A 538 0.37 -8.90 -12.21
CA THR A 538 0.55 -10.35 -11.99
C THR A 538 -0.36 -10.82 -10.83
N VAL A 539 -1.01 -11.91 -11.13
CA VAL A 539 -1.72 -12.65 -10.05
C VAL A 539 -0.98 -13.95 -9.74
N SER A 540 -0.43 -13.91 -8.50
CA SER A 540 0.32 -15.13 -8.12
C SER A 540 -0.47 -15.98 -7.12
N GLY A 541 -0.40 -17.32 -7.29
CA GLY A 541 -1.16 -18.29 -6.48
C GLY A 541 -2.30 -18.90 -7.31
N ASP A 542 -2.84 -20.04 -6.69
CA ASP A 542 -3.94 -20.70 -7.41
C ASP A 542 -5.23 -19.86 -7.35
N VAL A 543 -5.89 -19.86 -8.52
CA VAL A 543 -7.16 -19.11 -8.57
C VAL A 543 -8.30 -20.08 -8.92
N GLU A 544 -9.29 -20.04 -8.05
CA GLU A 544 -10.56 -20.74 -8.35
C GLU A 544 -11.64 -19.71 -8.70
N ASN A 545 -11.91 -19.61 -9.96
CA ASN A 545 -13.02 -18.74 -10.40
C ASN A 545 -14.35 -19.49 -10.40
N GLN A 546 -15.29 -19.12 -9.52
CA GLN A 546 -16.50 -19.93 -9.25
C GLN A 546 -17.58 -19.62 -10.29
N VAL A 547 -18.63 -20.44 -10.23
CA VAL A 547 -19.76 -20.23 -11.16
C VAL A 547 -20.37 -18.84 -10.92
N GLY A 548 -20.62 -18.07 -11.97
CA GLY A 548 -21.25 -16.73 -11.87
C GLY A 548 -20.20 -15.64 -11.62
N ALA A 549 -18.86 -16.09 -11.29
CA ALA A 549 -17.83 -15.07 -11.01
C ALA A 549 -17.14 -14.65 -12.31
N MET A 550 -16.57 -13.40 -12.24
CA MET A 550 -15.90 -12.89 -13.45
C MET A 550 -14.45 -12.49 -13.15
N ILE A 551 -13.56 -12.88 -14.09
CA ILE A 551 -12.21 -12.28 -14.17
C ILE A 551 -12.11 -11.49 -15.47
N ASP A 552 -11.76 -10.19 -15.35
CA ASP A 552 -11.69 -9.35 -16.56
C ASP A 552 -10.25 -8.84 -16.76
N VAL A 553 -9.74 -9.13 -17.93
CA VAL A 553 -8.48 -8.50 -18.37
C VAL A 553 -8.82 -7.45 -19.44
N VAL A 554 -8.75 -6.19 -18.99
CA VAL A 554 -9.32 -5.13 -19.85
C VAL A 554 -8.32 -3.97 -19.93
N ASP A 555 -8.69 -2.92 -20.82
CA ASP A 555 -7.93 -1.66 -20.95
C ASP A 555 -6.54 -1.90 -21.55
N ASN A 556 -6.55 -2.72 -22.61
CA ASN A 556 -5.26 -3.08 -23.25
C ASN A 556 -4.28 -3.69 -22.25
N GLY A 557 -4.91 -4.45 -21.34
CA GLY A 557 -4.13 -5.00 -20.21
C GLY A 557 -3.24 -6.17 -20.64
N ASP A 558 -2.15 -6.37 -19.90
CA ASP A 558 -1.26 -7.54 -19.95
C ASP A 558 -1.19 -8.22 -18.57
N ALA A 559 -2.15 -9.24 -18.42
CA ALA A 559 -2.22 -9.91 -17.10
C ALA A 559 -1.48 -11.26 -17.15
N LYS A 560 -0.78 -11.53 -16.01
CA LYS A 560 -0.11 -12.84 -15.87
C LYS A 560 -0.69 -13.59 -14.67
N PHE A 561 -1.03 -14.83 -14.97
CA PHE A 561 -1.43 -15.74 -13.87
C PHE A 561 -0.37 -16.82 -13.65
N GLU A 562 0.23 -16.81 -12.50
CA GLU A 562 1.42 -17.67 -12.30
C GLU A 562 1.01 -19.01 -11.67
N GLY A 563 -0.14 -19.05 -11.02
CA GLY A 563 -0.60 -20.33 -10.45
C GLY A 563 -1.64 -21.00 -11.37
N ASP A 564 -2.22 -22.11 -10.74
CA ASP A 564 -3.29 -22.78 -11.53
C ASP A 564 -4.59 -21.95 -11.52
N LEU A 565 -5.13 -21.93 -12.69
CA LEU A 565 -6.48 -21.30 -12.77
C LEU A 565 -7.54 -22.36 -13.06
N HIS A 566 -8.45 -22.61 -12.05
CA HIS A 566 -9.66 -23.41 -12.29
C HIS A 566 -10.85 -22.48 -12.54
N ASN A 567 -11.36 -22.54 -13.78
CA ASN A 567 -12.41 -21.56 -14.14
C ASN A 567 -13.77 -22.24 -14.34
N GLU A 568 -14.72 -21.91 -13.41
CA GLU A 568 -16.13 -22.36 -13.59
C GLU A 568 -17.03 -21.18 -13.96
N GLY A 569 -16.45 -19.90 -13.83
CA GLY A 569 -17.20 -18.68 -14.22
C GLY A 569 -16.78 -18.20 -15.61
N SER A 570 -16.53 -16.84 -15.68
CA SER A 570 -16.10 -16.26 -16.97
C SER A 570 -14.75 -15.54 -16.82
N VAL A 571 -13.88 -15.85 -17.79
CA VAL A 571 -12.64 -15.05 -17.90
C VAL A 571 -12.70 -14.26 -19.22
N LEU A 572 -13.00 -12.95 -19.08
CA LEU A 572 -13.06 -12.09 -20.28
C LEU A 572 -11.70 -11.46 -20.56
N VAL A 573 -11.20 -11.77 -21.75
CA VAL A 573 -10.00 -11.04 -22.21
C VAL A 573 -10.42 -10.13 -23.37
N ALA A 574 -10.47 -8.79 -23.02
CA ALA A 574 -11.00 -7.82 -24.00
C ALA A 574 -10.08 -7.69 -25.21
N SER A 575 -10.64 -7.09 -26.25
CA SER A 575 -9.80 -6.87 -27.44
C SER A 575 -8.54 -6.06 -27.10
N ASN A 576 -7.44 -6.44 -27.66
CA ASN A 576 -6.12 -5.78 -27.49
C ASN A 576 -5.53 -6.06 -26.11
N SER A 577 -6.13 -6.91 -25.36
CA SER A 577 -5.53 -7.34 -24.07
C SER A 577 -4.97 -8.75 -24.20
N THR A 578 -4.00 -9.02 -23.31
CA THR A 578 -3.39 -10.36 -23.28
C THR A 578 -3.38 -10.91 -21.85
N ALA A 579 -3.87 -12.21 -21.77
CA ALA A 579 -3.68 -12.95 -20.49
C ALA A 579 -2.75 -14.14 -20.71
N THR A 580 -1.69 -14.14 -19.86
CA THR A 580 -0.76 -15.29 -19.94
C THR A 580 -0.92 -16.19 -18.70
N TYR A 581 -0.93 -17.46 -19.00
CA TYR A 581 -1.16 -18.44 -17.91
C TYR A 581 0.07 -19.35 -17.81
N PHE A 582 0.61 -19.35 -16.58
CA PHE A 582 1.85 -20.15 -16.41
C PHE A 582 1.52 -21.49 -15.76
N GLY A 583 0.40 -21.48 -14.99
CA GLY A 583 -0.02 -22.77 -14.39
C GLY A 583 -1.11 -23.44 -15.23
N LYS A 584 -1.64 -24.57 -14.61
CA LYS A 584 -2.71 -25.32 -15.30
C LYS A 584 -4.01 -24.49 -15.37
N VAL A 585 -4.60 -24.48 -16.63
CA VAL A 585 -5.95 -23.91 -16.79
C VAL A 585 -6.96 -25.05 -16.99
N SER A 586 -8.00 -25.05 -16.05
CA SER A 586 -9.01 -26.12 -16.11
C SER A 586 -10.39 -25.54 -15.80
N GLY A 587 -11.42 -26.40 -15.87
CA GLY A 587 -12.81 -25.97 -15.56
C GLY A 587 -13.61 -25.76 -16.84
N SER A 588 -14.92 -25.66 -16.62
CA SER A 588 -15.83 -25.61 -17.80
C SER A 588 -16.29 -24.17 -18.05
N GLY A 589 -15.70 -23.20 -17.30
CA GLY A 589 -16.14 -21.80 -17.46
C GLY A 589 -15.77 -21.27 -18.85
N SER A 590 -16.36 -20.07 -19.23
CA SER A 590 -16.17 -19.51 -20.58
C SER A 590 -15.00 -18.51 -20.60
N PHE A 591 -14.40 -18.38 -21.76
CA PHE A 591 -13.34 -17.37 -22.02
C PHE A 591 -13.81 -16.46 -23.16
N PRO A 592 -14.68 -15.52 -22.84
CA PRO A 592 -15.18 -14.61 -23.88
C PRO A 592 -14.17 -13.48 -24.18
N GLY A 593 -14.50 -12.66 -25.24
CA GLY A 593 -13.64 -11.48 -25.57
C GLY A 593 -12.75 -11.77 -26.77
N GLY A 594 -12.37 -10.67 -27.46
CA GLY A 594 -11.59 -10.81 -28.72
C GLY A 594 -10.07 -10.73 -28.47
N GLY A 595 -9.62 -10.68 -27.16
CA GLY A 595 -8.18 -10.58 -26.86
C GLY A 595 -7.45 -11.91 -27.01
N THR A 596 -6.15 -11.93 -26.49
CA THR A 596 -5.29 -13.11 -26.70
C THR A 596 -5.04 -13.83 -25.37
N ASN A 597 -5.30 -15.14 -25.39
CA ASN A 597 -4.91 -16.01 -24.27
C ASN A 597 -3.62 -16.79 -24.60
N VAL A 598 -2.62 -16.56 -23.74
CA VAL A 598 -1.34 -17.26 -23.97
C VAL A 598 -1.13 -18.31 -22.88
N PHE A 599 -0.75 -19.52 -23.34
CA PHE A 599 -0.57 -20.60 -22.34
C PHE A 599 0.89 -21.03 -22.34
N ALA A 600 1.43 -20.96 -21.15
CA ALA A 600 2.81 -21.49 -20.95
C ALA A 600 2.77 -22.72 -20.04
N GLY A 601 1.60 -23.04 -19.47
CA GLY A 601 1.40 -24.25 -18.63
C GLY A 601 0.44 -25.23 -19.30
N GLU A 602 -0.19 -26.03 -18.51
CA GLU A 602 -1.11 -27.07 -19.04
C GLU A 602 -2.53 -26.52 -19.21
N VAL A 603 -3.15 -26.97 -20.34
CA VAL A 603 -4.59 -26.71 -20.52
C VAL A 603 -5.35 -28.04 -20.52
N ALA A 604 -6.26 -28.12 -19.50
CA ALA A 604 -7.12 -29.32 -19.42
C ALA A 604 -8.60 -28.91 -19.53
N SER A 605 -9.21 -29.47 -20.58
CA SER A 605 -10.62 -29.06 -20.83
C SER A 605 -11.54 -29.61 -19.74
N GLY A 606 -12.14 -28.62 -18.81
CA GLY A 606 -13.25 -28.76 -17.85
C GLY A 606 -13.27 -30.13 -17.18
N SER A 607 -14.79 -30.76 -16.81
CA SER A 607 -15.11 -32.10 -16.27
C SER A 607 -14.86 -33.18 -17.33
N SER A 608 -13.66 -33.20 -17.76
CA SER A 608 -13.10 -34.10 -18.78
C SER A 608 -13.83 -35.46 -18.80
N PRO A 609 -14.31 -35.94 -20.06
CA PRO A 609 -14.10 -35.16 -21.29
C PRO A 609 -14.98 -33.89 -21.30
N GLY A 610 -14.36 -32.68 -21.78
CA GLY A 610 -15.11 -31.41 -21.77
C GLY A 610 -14.62 -30.51 -22.91
N GLN A 611 -15.43 -29.43 -23.06
CA GLN A 611 -15.08 -28.43 -24.09
C GLN A 611 -14.77 -27.09 -23.41
N ILE A 612 -13.73 -26.44 -24.04
CA ILE A 612 -13.46 -25.05 -23.63
C ILE A 612 -13.54 -24.16 -24.87
N ASN A 613 -14.20 -23.01 -24.62
CA ASN A 613 -14.35 -22.08 -25.76
C ASN A 613 -13.62 -20.77 -25.47
N PHE A 614 -12.90 -20.36 -26.56
CA PHE A 614 -12.22 -19.05 -26.46
C PHE A 614 -12.78 -18.13 -27.54
N GLY A 615 -13.21 -16.90 -27.06
CA GLY A 615 -13.81 -15.95 -28.03
C GLY A 615 -12.72 -15.31 -28.91
N GLY A 616 -11.40 -15.12 -28.35
CA GLY A 616 -10.32 -14.45 -29.10
C GLY A 616 -9.23 -15.44 -29.53
N ASP A 617 -8.00 -14.88 -29.63
CA ASP A 617 -6.86 -15.71 -30.10
C ASP A 617 -6.27 -16.54 -28.94
N VAL A 618 -5.67 -17.66 -29.35
CA VAL A 618 -5.00 -18.52 -28.35
C VAL A 618 -3.58 -18.81 -28.88
N VAL A 619 -2.65 -18.66 -27.90
CA VAL A 619 -1.27 -19.05 -28.22
C VAL A 619 -0.81 -20.13 -27.24
N PHE A 620 -0.51 -21.32 -27.78
CA PHE A 620 0.22 -22.34 -26.98
C PHE A 620 1.73 -22.16 -27.15
N GLY A 621 2.38 -21.72 -25.99
CA GLY A 621 3.84 -21.52 -26.02
C GLY A 621 4.61 -22.84 -26.06
N ASP A 622 5.96 -22.81 -26.11
CA ASP A 622 6.82 -24.00 -26.32
C ASP A 622 6.80 -24.91 -25.08
N GLN A 623 6.35 -24.31 -23.98
CA GLN A 623 6.30 -25.18 -22.78
C GLN A 623 4.86 -25.58 -22.47
N ALA A 624 3.91 -25.10 -23.34
CA ALA A 624 2.49 -25.41 -23.05
C ALA A 624 2.15 -26.86 -23.40
N THR A 625 1.21 -27.43 -22.58
CA THR A 625 0.65 -28.76 -22.90
C THR A 625 -0.88 -28.65 -23.00
N LEU A 626 -1.35 -29.01 -24.24
CA LEU A 626 -2.81 -29.26 -24.33
C LEU A 626 -3.13 -30.73 -24.07
N GLU A 627 -3.85 -30.91 -22.99
CA GLU A 627 -4.26 -32.29 -22.68
C GLU A 627 -5.67 -32.56 -23.24
N ALA A 628 -5.78 -33.70 -23.97
CA ALA A 628 -7.10 -34.09 -24.48
C ALA A 628 -7.44 -35.53 -24.09
N GLU A 629 -8.53 -35.63 -23.34
CA GLU A 629 -8.97 -36.98 -22.93
C GLU A 629 -9.92 -37.58 -23.98
N LEU A 630 -9.76 -38.99 -24.14
CA LEU A 630 -10.50 -39.64 -25.24
C LEU A 630 -11.33 -40.80 -24.67
N LYS A 631 -12.63 -40.63 -24.84
CA LYS A 631 -13.52 -41.74 -24.38
C LYS A 631 -14.34 -42.24 -25.56
N SER A 632 -14.92 -41.36 -26.34
CA SER A 632 -15.64 -41.66 -27.59
C SER A 632 -15.47 -40.49 -28.56
N THR A 633 -16.07 -40.56 -29.73
CA THR A 633 -15.75 -39.58 -30.80
C THR A 633 -16.68 -38.37 -30.68
N THR A 634 -17.59 -38.37 -29.67
CA THR A 634 -18.47 -37.18 -29.52
C THR A 634 -17.71 -36.04 -28.81
N PRO A 635 -17.46 -34.88 -29.43
CA PRO A 635 -16.73 -33.76 -28.82
C PRO A 635 -17.41 -33.27 -27.54
N GLY A 636 -16.58 -32.94 -26.51
CA GLY A 636 -17.08 -32.37 -25.24
C GLY A 636 -17.51 -33.46 -24.25
N SER A 637 -18.46 -34.38 -24.78
CA SER A 637 -18.96 -35.42 -23.84
C SER A 637 -18.17 -36.72 -24.00
N GLY A 638 -17.58 -36.89 -25.19
CA GLY A 638 -16.80 -38.14 -25.43
C GLY A 638 -15.28 -37.87 -25.41
N HIS A 639 -14.84 -36.70 -25.94
CA HIS A 639 -13.42 -36.32 -25.83
C HIS A 639 -13.31 -34.80 -25.59
N ASP A 640 -12.16 -34.45 -25.19
CA ASP A 640 -11.93 -33.02 -24.92
C ASP A 640 -11.72 -32.26 -26.23
N GLN A 641 -12.38 -31.08 -26.22
CA GLN A 641 -12.16 -30.22 -27.40
C GLN A 641 -11.98 -28.77 -26.96
N VAL A 642 -10.94 -28.15 -27.73
CA VAL A 642 -10.78 -26.70 -27.56
C VAL A 642 -11.26 -25.99 -28.84
N THR A 643 -12.16 -24.99 -28.55
CA THR A 643 -12.65 -24.21 -29.71
C THR A 643 -12.17 -22.76 -29.58
N VAL A 644 -11.59 -22.32 -30.67
CA VAL A 644 -11.04 -20.95 -30.66
C VAL A 644 -11.70 -20.17 -31.81
N ALA A 645 -12.45 -19.11 -31.44
CA ALA A 645 -13.13 -18.34 -32.50
C ALA A 645 -12.11 -17.59 -33.36
N GLY A 646 -10.98 -17.10 -32.72
CA GLY A 646 -9.94 -16.38 -33.49
C GLY A 646 -8.85 -17.34 -34.00
N SER A 647 -7.57 -16.83 -33.99
CA SER A 647 -6.44 -17.67 -34.46
C SER A 647 -5.82 -18.47 -33.31
N ALA A 648 -5.41 -19.71 -33.65
CA ALA A 648 -4.67 -20.56 -32.68
C ALA A 648 -3.23 -20.76 -33.19
N THR A 649 -2.31 -20.29 -32.39
CA THR A 649 -0.87 -20.59 -32.67
C THR A 649 -0.39 -21.75 -31.79
N LEU A 650 0.20 -22.77 -32.51
CA LEU A 650 0.45 -24.03 -31.77
C LEU A 650 1.96 -24.24 -31.63
N ASP A 651 2.43 -24.55 -30.52
CA ASP A 651 3.76 -25.03 -30.14
C ASP A 651 3.63 -26.00 -28.94
N GLY A 652 4.63 -26.40 -28.36
CA GLY A 652 4.55 -27.24 -27.15
C GLY A 652 4.05 -28.66 -27.49
N THR A 653 3.22 -29.22 -26.48
CA THR A 653 2.91 -30.67 -26.55
C THR A 653 1.38 -30.84 -26.60
N LEU A 654 0.90 -31.62 -27.58
CA LEU A 654 -0.45 -32.21 -27.49
C LEU A 654 -0.40 -33.58 -26.81
N ALA A 655 -0.99 -33.65 -25.62
CA ALA A 655 -1.02 -34.93 -24.88
C ALA A 655 -2.40 -35.58 -24.95
N LEU A 656 -2.46 -36.67 -25.65
CA LEU A 656 -3.74 -37.43 -25.78
C LEU A 656 -3.81 -38.54 -24.72
N LYS A 657 -4.95 -38.47 -23.99
CA LYS A 657 -5.08 -39.41 -22.84
C LYS A 657 -6.35 -40.24 -23.01
N PRO A 658 -6.19 -41.43 -23.50
CA PRO A 658 -7.39 -42.27 -23.61
C PRO A 658 -7.90 -42.72 -22.24
N PHE A 659 -9.29 -42.76 -22.06
CA PHE A 659 -9.87 -43.37 -20.85
C PHE A 659 -9.72 -44.89 -20.87
N PRO A 660 -9.67 -45.35 -19.56
CA PRO A 660 -9.48 -46.81 -19.48
C PRO A 660 -10.55 -47.57 -20.30
N GLU A 661 -11.72 -47.01 -20.50
CA GLU A 661 -12.79 -47.73 -21.22
C GLU A 661 -12.64 -47.56 -22.73
N TYR A 662 -11.86 -46.60 -23.16
CA TYR A 662 -11.69 -46.51 -24.62
C TYR A 662 -10.85 -47.66 -25.16
N THR A 663 -11.37 -48.26 -26.31
CA THR A 663 -10.58 -49.32 -26.99
C THR A 663 -10.39 -48.92 -28.46
N ASP A 664 -9.13 -49.21 -28.87
CA ASP A 664 -8.87 -48.94 -30.31
C ASP A 664 -9.82 -49.74 -31.20
N PRO A 665 -10.00 -49.25 -32.45
CA PRO A 665 -10.83 -50.03 -33.37
C PRO A 665 -10.28 -51.46 -33.55
N THR A 666 -11.26 -52.39 -33.64
CA THR A 666 -10.82 -53.81 -33.74
C THR A 666 -11.19 -54.37 -35.12
N THR A 667 -11.90 -53.52 -35.91
CA THR A 667 -12.25 -53.98 -37.26
C THR A 667 -11.39 -53.23 -38.29
N GLN A 668 -10.79 -54.04 -39.28
CA GLN A 668 -9.93 -53.40 -40.30
C GLN A 668 -10.74 -52.41 -41.15
N GLY A 669 -10.13 -51.33 -41.44
CA GLY A 669 -10.76 -50.31 -42.32
C GLY A 669 -11.60 -49.32 -41.54
N VAL A 670 -11.57 -49.48 -40.20
CA VAL A 670 -12.41 -48.55 -39.40
C VAL A 670 -11.48 -47.61 -38.63
N SER A 671 -12.06 -46.43 -38.41
CA SER A 671 -11.26 -45.46 -37.63
C SER A 671 -12.14 -44.72 -36.63
N ASP A 672 -11.45 -44.25 -35.52
CA ASP A 672 -12.06 -43.28 -34.59
C ASP A 672 -11.36 -41.92 -34.76
N GLY A 673 -12.19 -40.90 -35.05
CA GLY A 673 -11.61 -39.55 -35.23
C GLY A 673 -11.98 -38.62 -34.06
N PHE A 674 -10.91 -37.84 -33.71
CA PHE A 674 -11.11 -36.89 -32.59
C PHE A 674 -10.62 -35.51 -33.02
N VAL A 675 -11.61 -34.66 -33.23
CA VAL A 675 -11.16 -33.26 -33.45
C VAL A 675 -10.90 -32.59 -32.09
N VAL A 676 -9.62 -32.29 -31.85
CA VAL A 676 -9.27 -31.89 -30.46
C VAL A 676 -9.15 -30.36 -30.40
N LEU A 677 -9.07 -29.73 -31.62
CA LEU A 677 -8.99 -28.26 -31.62
C LEU A 677 -9.61 -27.73 -32.93
N THR A 678 -10.52 -26.75 -32.75
CA THR A 678 -11.00 -25.96 -33.90
C THR A 678 -10.69 -24.48 -33.68
N ALA A 679 -10.35 -23.83 -34.84
CA ALA A 679 -10.02 -22.40 -34.72
C ALA A 679 -10.39 -21.67 -36.01
N GLY A 680 -10.61 -20.31 -35.87
CA GLY A 680 -10.79 -19.53 -37.12
C GLY A 680 -9.62 -19.75 -38.10
N THR A 681 -8.48 -19.66 -37.60
CA THR A 681 -7.27 -20.04 -38.37
C THR A 681 -6.26 -20.72 -37.44
N HIS A 682 -5.55 -21.57 -38.04
CA HIS A 682 -4.51 -22.32 -37.31
C HIS A 682 -3.14 -21.97 -37.90
N ASN A 683 -2.20 -21.65 -36.93
CA ASN A 683 -0.80 -21.39 -37.34
C ASN A 683 0.18 -22.31 -36.59
N GLY A 684 1.12 -22.93 -37.35
CA GLY A 684 2.14 -23.78 -36.72
C GLY A 684 1.59 -25.16 -36.34
N THR A 685 2.49 -26.04 -35.70
CA THR A 685 2.12 -27.39 -35.21
C THR A 685 2.58 -27.54 -33.75
N PHE A 686 1.94 -28.50 -33.09
CA PHE A 686 2.56 -28.88 -31.79
C PHE A 686 3.95 -29.50 -32.02
N SER A 687 4.90 -29.10 -31.15
CA SER A 687 6.27 -29.61 -31.33
C SER A 687 6.36 -31.10 -31.00
N SER A 688 5.43 -31.52 -30.08
CA SER A 688 5.41 -32.96 -29.71
C SER A 688 3.96 -33.41 -29.53
N VAL A 689 3.67 -34.60 -30.06
CA VAL A 689 2.34 -35.21 -29.83
C VAL A 689 2.55 -36.54 -29.07
N GLN A 690 1.76 -36.66 -27.97
CA GLN A 690 1.90 -37.86 -27.14
C GLN A 690 0.55 -38.57 -27.02
N TYR A 691 0.67 -39.94 -26.99
CA TYR A 691 -0.51 -40.79 -26.75
C TYR A 691 -0.23 -41.73 -25.56
N ALA A 692 -1.05 -41.53 -24.51
CA ALA A 692 -0.91 -42.32 -23.28
C ALA A 692 0.51 -42.22 -22.73
N GLY A 693 1.08 -40.96 -22.85
CA GLY A 693 2.36 -40.69 -22.16
C GLY A 693 3.56 -40.94 -23.09
N ALA A 694 3.28 -41.55 -24.30
CA ALA A 694 4.44 -41.84 -25.18
C ALA A 694 4.39 -40.92 -26.40
N VAL A 695 5.60 -40.54 -26.84
CA VAL A 695 5.68 -39.63 -28.02
C VAL A 695 5.41 -40.44 -29.28
N LEU A 696 4.57 -39.82 -30.15
CA LEU A 696 4.29 -40.49 -31.44
C LEU A 696 5.37 -40.11 -32.45
N ALA A 697 6.03 -41.17 -32.95
CA ALA A 697 7.03 -40.92 -34.00
C ALA A 697 6.41 -41.10 -35.39
N ALA A 698 6.80 -40.17 -36.24
CA ALA A 698 6.17 -40.21 -37.58
C ALA A 698 6.75 -41.40 -38.39
N SER A 699 5.85 -42.31 -38.80
CA SER A 699 6.27 -43.34 -39.79
C SER A 699 6.14 -42.82 -41.22
N PHE A 700 5.15 -41.94 -41.39
CA PHE A 700 4.91 -41.26 -42.67
C PHE A 700 4.66 -39.77 -42.40
N GLY A 701 5.16 -38.84 -43.42
CA GLY A 701 5.10 -37.37 -43.20
C GLY A 701 6.35 -36.86 -42.48
N PRO A 702 6.14 -35.67 -41.77
CA PRO A 702 5.07 -34.67 -41.86
C PRO A 702 4.92 -34.10 -43.28
N ASP A 703 3.64 -33.91 -43.73
CA ASP A 703 3.48 -33.20 -45.01
C ASP A 703 3.68 -31.70 -44.83
N GLY A 704 3.50 -30.88 -45.86
CA GLY A 704 3.76 -29.42 -45.85
C GLY A 704 3.01 -28.71 -44.70
N ASN A 705 1.95 -29.37 -44.23
CA ASN A 705 1.17 -28.73 -43.15
C ASN A 705 1.52 -29.32 -41.78
N GLY A 706 2.47 -30.32 -41.80
CA GLY A 706 2.93 -30.88 -40.50
C GLY A 706 2.15 -32.14 -40.12
N SER A 707 1.13 -32.62 -40.88
CA SER A 707 0.39 -33.86 -40.59
C SER A 707 1.29 -35.11 -40.76
N PHE A 708 0.99 -36.05 -39.85
CA PHE A 708 1.82 -37.27 -40.00
C PHE A 708 1.04 -38.47 -39.49
N ARG A 709 1.57 -39.63 -39.76
CA ARG A 709 0.98 -40.90 -39.27
C ARG A 709 2.06 -41.73 -38.56
N SER A 710 1.54 -42.30 -37.43
CA SER A 710 2.47 -43.14 -36.61
C SER A 710 1.94 -44.58 -36.54
N HIS A 711 2.79 -45.50 -36.98
CA HIS A 711 2.36 -46.91 -36.97
C HIS A 711 2.64 -47.55 -35.61
N GLN A 712 1.54 -48.32 -35.09
CA GLN A 712 1.68 -48.90 -33.72
C GLN A 712 1.70 -50.43 -33.78
N GLY A 713 1.66 -50.95 -35.03
CA GLY A 713 1.68 -52.42 -35.17
C GLY A 713 0.33 -52.94 -35.65
N GLY A 714 0.42 -54.10 -36.40
CA GLY A 714 -0.82 -54.82 -36.78
C GLY A 714 -1.80 -53.94 -37.56
N GLY A 715 -1.24 -52.88 -38.32
CA GLY A 715 -2.09 -52.04 -39.20
C GLY A 715 -2.72 -50.87 -38.44
N LEU A 716 -2.39 -50.73 -37.11
CA LEU A 716 -2.94 -49.61 -36.32
C LEU A 716 -2.08 -48.37 -36.54
N PHE A 717 -2.81 -47.36 -37.00
CA PHE A 717 -2.11 -46.07 -37.19
C PHE A 717 -2.76 -44.99 -36.32
N ARG A 718 -1.86 -44.15 -35.85
CA ARG A 718 -2.34 -42.93 -35.17
C ARG A 718 -1.97 -41.70 -36.00
N ASN A 719 -3.08 -41.15 -36.47
CA ASN A 719 -2.86 -40.07 -37.44
C ASN A 719 -3.17 -38.71 -36.82
N ILE A 720 -2.18 -37.77 -37.12
CA ILE A 720 -2.47 -36.38 -36.76
C ILE A 720 -2.61 -35.56 -38.04
N THR A 721 -3.83 -34.87 -38.04
CA THR A 721 -4.06 -34.05 -39.25
C THR A 721 -4.23 -32.59 -38.84
N TYR A 722 -3.35 -31.79 -39.49
CA TYR A 722 -3.52 -30.34 -39.33
C TYR A 722 -4.15 -29.74 -40.59
N THR A 723 -5.34 -29.05 -40.39
CA THR A 723 -5.89 -28.23 -41.48
C THR A 723 -5.81 -26.74 -41.10
N SER A 724 -6.39 -26.01 -42.05
CA SER A 724 -6.29 -24.56 -41.75
C SER A 724 -7.13 -24.18 -40.52
N THR A 725 -8.06 -25.18 -40.11
CA THR A 725 -8.91 -24.76 -38.98
C THR A 725 -9.01 -25.87 -37.94
N GLU A 726 -8.32 -26.99 -38.17
CA GLU A 726 -8.57 -28.06 -37.19
C GLU A 726 -7.27 -28.83 -36.94
N VAL A 727 -7.26 -29.38 -35.73
CA VAL A 727 -6.30 -30.46 -35.41
C VAL A 727 -7.10 -31.72 -35.05
N GLU A 728 -6.83 -32.74 -35.84
CA GLU A 728 -7.58 -33.99 -35.59
C GLU A 728 -6.62 -35.16 -35.32
N PHE A 729 -6.97 -35.86 -34.29
CA PHE A 729 -6.33 -37.16 -34.03
C PHE A 729 -7.23 -38.32 -34.48
N GLN A 730 -6.60 -39.31 -35.12
CA GLN A 730 -7.39 -40.48 -35.58
C GLN A 730 -6.65 -41.78 -35.25
N ASN A 731 -7.41 -42.64 -34.62
CA ASN A 731 -6.94 -44.05 -34.52
C ASN A 731 -7.54 -44.91 -35.64
N LEU A 732 -6.61 -45.37 -36.50
CA LEU A 732 -7.08 -46.16 -37.67
C LEU A 732 -6.52 -47.59 -37.61
N LEU A 733 -7.46 -48.48 -37.64
CA LEU A 733 -7.00 -49.85 -38.01
C LEU A 733 -7.17 -50.07 -39.52
N ALA A 734 -5.96 -50.04 -40.17
CA ALA A 734 -5.97 -49.99 -41.65
C ALA A 734 -6.46 -51.31 -42.25
N LEU A 735 -7.21 -51.14 -43.44
CA LEU A 735 -7.57 -52.35 -44.19
C LEU A 735 -6.32 -53.11 -44.66
N ARG A 736 -6.49 -54.37 -44.67
CA ARG A 736 -5.33 -55.11 -45.22
C ARG A 736 -5.01 -54.64 -46.64
N GLY A 737 -3.73 -54.43 -46.84
CA GLY A 737 -3.34 -53.91 -48.16
C GLY A 737 -2.99 -52.42 -48.08
N ASP A 738 -3.35 -51.77 -47.00
CA ASP A 738 -3.00 -50.34 -46.82
C ASP A 738 -1.74 -50.21 -45.96
N ALA A 739 -0.64 -50.26 -46.54
CA ALA A 739 0.64 -50.36 -45.80
C ALA A 739 1.02 -49.01 -45.19
N ASP A 740 0.54 -47.91 -45.77
CA ASP A 740 1.04 -46.64 -45.22
C ASP A 740 -0.06 -45.90 -44.44
N GLY A 741 -1.20 -46.52 -44.30
CA GLY A 741 -2.24 -46.05 -43.36
C GLY A 741 -2.93 -44.78 -43.87
N ASP A 742 -2.90 -44.45 -45.21
CA ASP A 742 -3.51 -43.20 -45.71
C ASP A 742 -4.93 -43.44 -46.21
N GLN A 743 -5.43 -44.61 -45.72
CA GLN A 743 -6.85 -44.98 -45.88
C GLN A 743 -7.22 -45.19 -47.35
N ASP A 744 -6.26 -45.50 -48.13
CA ASP A 744 -6.55 -46.06 -49.47
C ASP A 744 -5.51 -47.13 -49.82
N VAL A 745 -6.06 -48.18 -50.41
CA VAL A 745 -5.13 -49.23 -50.90
C VAL A 745 -4.83 -48.97 -52.38
N ASP A 746 -3.57 -48.49 -52.64
CA ASP A 746 -3.26 -48.09 -54.03
C ASP A 746 -1.86 -48.59 -54.41
N LEU A 747 -1.39 -47.97 -55.43
CA LEU A 747 -0.14 -48.53 -56.00
C LEU A 747 1.04 -48.28 -55.05
N LEU A 748 0.93 -47.23 -54.33
CA LEU A 748 2.03 -47.04 -53.36
C LEU A 748 2.06 -48.18 -52.34
N ASP A 749 0.90 -48.64 -51.91
CA ASP A 749 0.88 -49.78 -50.97
C ASP A 749 1.44 -51.05 -51.64
N TYR A 750 1.13 -51.20 -52.89
CA TYR A 750 1.66 -52.38 -53.61
C TYR A 750 3.19 -52.32 -53.67
N GLN A 751 3.70 -51.15 -53.86
CA GLN A 751 5.18 -51.04 -53.94
C GLN A 751 5.83 -51.54 -52.64
N PHE A 752 5.23 -51.22 -51.46
CA PHE A 752 5.78 -51.76 -50.20
C PHE A 752 5.76 -53.30 -50.19
N LEU A 753 4.66 -53.76 -50.60
CA LEU A 753 4.55 -55.24 -50.64
C LEU A 753 5.57 -55.83 -51.62
N SER A 754 5.63 -55.28 -52.90
CA SER A 754 6.47 -55.90 -53.94
C SER A 754 7.95 -55.75 -53.59
N ASP A 755 8.32 -54.69 -52.92
CA ASP A 755 9.75 -54.48 -52.58
C ASP A 755 10.20 -55.46 -51.50
N HIS A 756 9.25 -56.08 -50.87
CA HIS A 756 9.67 -56.93 -49.73
C HIS A 756 9.07 -58.32 -49.86
N PHE A 757 8.81 -58.63 -51.21
CA PHE A 757 8.25 -59.98 -51.42
C PHE A 757 9.27 -61.04 -50.97
N ASP A 758 8.92 -61.84 -49.98
CA ASP A 758 9.80 -62.83 -49.34
C ASP A 758 8.95 -64.00 -48.84
N PRO A 759 8.47 -64.81 -49.76
CA PRO A 759 7.44 -65.81 -49.45
C PRO A 759 7.92 -66.85 -48.43
N THR A 760 9.27 -67.09 -48.32
CA THR A 760 9.75 -68.12 -47.37
C THR A 760 10.17 -67.47 -46.05
N GLY A 761 10.21 -66.04 -46.02
CA GLY A 761 10.44 -65.29 -44.76
C GLY A 761 11.91 -65.34 -44.34
N VAL A 762 12.79 -65.72 -45.27
CA VAL A 762 14.21 -65.90 -44.90
C VAL A 762 14.84 -64.54 -44.58
N ASP A 763 14.25 -63.46 -45.13
CA ASP A 763 14.83 -62.13 -44.88
C ASP A 763 14.03 -61.34 -43.84
N GLY A 764 13.06 -62.10 -43.05
CA GLY A 764 12.22 -61.48 -42.00
C GLY A 764 12.99 -61.20 -40.71
N PRO A 765 12.22 -60.59 -39.75
CA PRO A 765 10.75 -60.49 -39.79
C PRO A 765 10.29 -59.23 -40.55
N HIS A 766 9.14 -59.45 -41.35
CA HIS A 766 8.50 -58.30 -42.04
C HIS A 766 7.29 -57.81 -41.25
N SER A 767 7.22 -56.47 -41.21
CA SER A 767 6.10 -55.85 -40.48
C SER A 767 4.99 -55.44 -41.46
N TRP A 768 3.95 -54.90 -40.86
CA TRP A 768 2.85 -54.35 -41.67
C TRP A 768 3.38 -53.36 -42.72
N LEU A 769 4.42 -52.58 -42.32
CA LEU A 769 4.90 -51.52 -43.23
C LEU A 769 5.65 -52.11 -44.42
N HIS A 770 6.00 -53.43 -44.32
CA HIS A 770 6.70 -54.09 -45.44
C HIS A 770 5.71 -54.84 -46.34
N GLY A 771 4.42 -54.80 -45.95
CA GLY A 771 3.41 -55.49 -46.79
C GLY A 771 2.99 -56.84 -46.22
N ASP A 772 3.33 -57.21 -44.96
CA ASP A 772 2.86 -58.45 -44.30
C ASP A 772 1.48 -58.22 -43.69
N PHE A 773 0.40 -58.39 -44.38
CA PHE A 773 -0.94 -57.95 -43.96
C PHE A 773 -1.65 -59.03 -43.16
N ASP A 774 -1.03 -60.30 -43.02
CA ASP A 774 -1.69 -61.31 -42.17
C ASP A 774 -0.87 -61.61 -40.92
N GLY A 775 0.30 -60.89 -40.75
CA GLY A 775 1.05 -60.87 -39.47
C GLY A 775 1.87 -62.14 -39.26
N ASP A 776 2.09 -62.91 -40.39
CA ASP A 776 2.85 -64.16 -40.12
C ASP A 776 4.33 -63.95 -40.43
N GLN A 777 4.75 -62.68 -40.51
CA GLN A 777 6.15 -62.22 -40.54
C GLN A 777 6.81 -62.53 -41.88
N ASP A 778 6.06 -62.89 -42.96
CA ASP A 778 6.61 -62.95 -44.33
C ASP A 778 5.65 -62.25 -45.30
N VAL A 779 6.28 -61.73 -46.37
CA VAL A 779 5.43 -61.11 -47.43
C VAL A 779 5.30 -62.09 -48.59
N ASP A 780 4.02 -62.65 -48.85
CA ASP A 780 3.84 -63.71 -49.87
C ASP A 780 2.49 -63.50 -50.58
N LEU A 781 2.10 -64.54 -51.21
CA LEU A 781 0.91 -64.40 -52.07
C LEU A 781 -0.35 -64.17 -51.23
N VAL A 782 -0.32 -64.66 -49.94
CA VAL A 782 -1.50 -64.37 -49.09
C VAL A 782 -1.60 -62.87 -48.82
N ASP A 783 -0.49 -62.22 -48.67
CA ASP A 783 -0.51 -60.76 -48.48
C ASP A 783 -0.94 -60.04 -49.77
N TYR A 784 -0.44 -60.55 -50.90
CA TYR A 784 -0.87 -59.94 -52.18
C TYR A 784 -2.38 -60.06 -52.37
N ASN A 785 -2.89 -61.30 -52.09
CA ASN A 785 -4.35 -61.45 -52.27
C ASN A 785 -5.14 -60.51 -51.36
N ALA A 786 -4.56 -60.25 -50.10
CA ALA A 786 -5.22 -59.27 -49.23
C ALA A 786 -5.17 -57.86 -49.85
N PHE A 787 -4.04 -57.50 -50.35
CA PHE A 787 -3.94 -56.18 -51.03
C PHE A 787 -4.90 -56.11 -52.21
N ALA A 788 -4.83 -57.14 -53.14
CA ALA A 788 -5.67 -57.13 -54.36
C ALA A 788 -7.16 -57.04 -54.01
N ASP A 789 -7.51 -57.74 -52.94
CA ASP A 789 -8.95 -57.75 -52.59
C ASP A 789 -9.41 -56.37 -52.11
N ASN A 790 -8.48 -55.63 -51.65
CA ASN A 790 -8.89 -54.34 -51.05
C ASN A 790 -8.36 -53.17 -51.87
N PHE A 791 -7.85 -53.49 -53.11
CA PHE A 791 -7.33 -52.36 -53.92
C PHE A 791 -8.46 -51.37 -54.20
N SER A 792 -8.16 -50.20 -53.69
CA SER A 792 -9.14 -49.11 -53.85
C SER A 792 -8.42 -47.76 -53.75
N PRO A 793 -7.89 -47.34 -54.90
CA PRO A 793 -7.04 -46.14 -54.88
C PRO A 793 -7.80 -44.89 -54.42
N ALA A 794 -9.11 -44.99 -54.48
CA ALA A 794 -9.90 -43.81 -54.06
C ALA A 794 -10.15 -43.83 -52.55
N GLY A 795 -9.72 -44.95 -51.79
CA GLY A 795 -9.76 -44.90 -50.31
C GLY A 795 -10.96 -45.70 -49.77
N TYR A 796 -11.25 -45.79 -48.16
CA TYR A 796 -12.09 -46.59 -47.25
C TYR A 796 -13.52 -46.05 -47.28
N GLY A 797 -14.15 -45.12 -48.36
CA GLY A 797 -15.59 -44.76 -48.40
C GLY A 797 -15.85 -43.80 -49.57
N VAL A 798 -16.66 -44.23 -50.62
CA VAL A 798 -17.89 -44.70 -51.29
C VAL A 798 -17.54 -44.97 -52.76
N ALA A 799 -17.49 -46.25 -53.17
CA ALA A 799 -17.97 -46.61 -54.53
C ALA A 799 -18.74 -45.45 -55.18
N SER A 800 -18.19 -44.34 -55.58
CA SER A 800 -18.90 -43.47 -56.53
C SER A 800 -20.04 -44.23 -57.22
N THR A 801 -21.23 -44.53 -56.56
CA THR A 801 -22.27 -44.81 -57.58
C THR A 801 -22.01 -44.00 -58.85
N VAL A 802 -21.17 -44.44 -59.71
CA VAL A 802 -21.26 -44.04 -61.13
C VAL A 802 -22.72 -43.75 -61.50
N PRO A 803 -23.33 -42.53 -61.66
CA PRO A 803 -24.61 -42.44 -62.39
C PRO A 803 -24.61 -43.30 -63.66
N GLU A 804 -25.11 -44.55 -63.63
CA GLU A 804 -25.30 -45.21 -64.95
C GLU A 804 -25.50 -44.16 -66.06
N PRO A 805 -24.63 -44.01 -67.11
CA PRO A 805 -24.80 -43.16 -68.30
C PRO A 805 -26.20 -43.31 -68.90
N SER A 806 -27.25 -42.43 -68.67
CA SER A 806 -28.27 -42.02 -69.67
C SER A 806 -29.25 -43.17 -69.95
N GLY A 807 -29.55 -44.16 -69.06
CA GLY A 807 -30.65 -45.12 -69.35
C GLY A 807 -32.02 -44.44 -69.27
N VAL A 808 -32.10 -43.25 -68.60
CA VAL A 808 -33.41 -42.55 -68.51
C VAL A 808 -33.52 -41.54 -69.65
N SER A 809 -32.30 -41.05 -70.18
CA SER A 809 -32.35 -40.16 -71.37
C SER A 809 -32.52 -40.98 -72.66
N LEU A 810 -32.13 -42.34 -72.73
CA LEU A 810 -32.39 -43.23 -73.89
C LEU A 810 -33.77 -43.87 -73.79
N ALA A 811 -34.34 -43.96 -72.55
CA ALA A 811 -35.72 -44.49 -72.38
C ALA A 811 -36.75 -43.38 -72.65
N VAL A 812 -36.31 -42.02 -72.45
CA VAL A 812 -37.22 -40.90 -72.74
C VAL A 812 -37.09 -40.53 -74.22
N LEU A 813 -35.94 -40.81 -74.90
CA LEU A 813 -35.83 -40.63 -76.36
C LEU A 813 -36.40 -41.84 -77.10
N GLY A 814 -36.41 -43.07 -76.46
CA GLY A 814 -37.09 -44.28 -77.01
C GLY A 814 -38.61 -44.18 -76.83
N LEU A 815 -39.13 -43.40 -75.76
CA LEU A 815 -40.58 -43.23 -75.56
C LEU A 815 -41.11 -42.06 -76.41
N CYS A 816 -40.24 -41.08 -76.80
CA CYS A 816 -40.62 -39.98 -77.72
C CYS A 816 -40.50 -40.45 -79.18
N GLY A 817 -39.73 -41.52 -79.49
CA GLY A 817 -39.62 -42.13 -80.82
C GLY A 817 -40.75 -43.14 -81.08
N VAL A 818 -41.46 -43.70 -79.95
CA VAL A 818 -42.59 -44.65 -80.08
C VAL A 818 -43.91 -43.87 -80.02
N LEU A 819 -43.88 -42.51 -79.53
CA LEU A 819 -45.11 -41.69 -79.55
C LEU A 819 -45.12 -40.81 -80.80
N GLY A 820 -44.01 -40.71 -81.60
CA GLY A 820 -43.97 -40.00 -82.90
C GLY A 820 -44.28 -40.95 -84.06
N ILE A 821 -44.46 -42.33 -83.81
CA ILE A 821 -44.81 -43.30 -84.88
C ILE A 821 -46.29 -43.69 -84.73
N VAL A 822 -47.10 -42.97 -83.69
CA VAL A 822 -48.54 -43.30 -83.62
C VAL A 822 -49.34 -42.09 -84.12
N ARG A 823 -48.67 -41.07 -84.99
CA ARG A 823 -49.63 -40.12 -85.61
C ARG A 823 -49.42 -40.10 -87.12
N ARG A 824 -49.32 -41.23 -87.78
CA ARG A 824 -49.67 -41.02 -89.21
C ARG A 824 -50.39 -42.27 -89.73
N CYS A 825 -51.66 -42.41 -89.42
CA CYS A 825 -52.53 -42.96 -90.49
C CYS A 825 -53.66 -41.96 -90.78
N PRO A 826 -53.84 -41.72 -92.12
CA PRO A 826 -54.63 -40.99 -93.12
C PRO A 826 -56.02 -41.60 -93.31
N ALA A 827 -57.04 -40.76 -92.97
CA ALA A 827 -58.26 -41.10 -93.76
C ALA A 827 -59.21 -39.90 -93.76
N LEU A 828 -59.22 -39.18 -94.99
CA LEU A 828 -60.21 -38.64 -95.95
C LEU A 828 -60.36 -37.13 -95.72
#